data_AF-A0A1F5VMA6-F1
#
_entry.id   AF-A0A1F5VMA6-F1
#
_cell.length_a   1.000
_cell.length_b   1.000
_cell.length_c   1.000
_cell.angle_alpha   90.00
_cell.angle_beta   90.00
_cell.angle_gamma   90.00
#
_symmetry.space_group_name_H-M   'P 1'
#
loop_
_entity.id
_entity.type
_entity.pdbx_description
1 polymer ?
#
loop_
_entity_poly.entity_id
_entity_poly.type
_entity_poly.pdbx_seq_one_letter_code
_entity_poly.pdbx_strand_id
1 'polypeptide(L)'
;MTELSQTLNVEAHSIQTFAWNITVPQALTLLKVTATAHAGIFTDAEERDLPILPSRQRLIESTVIMLKDNVTKSLSLKNFATVDTSRQNESMTLQIDPNLALSILNSIPYLVKYPHECVEQLLNRYVPLAIVHEIYKKYPAITKAMKKVPSRDDITPSWETDDPRRMISLMETPWQQESDSINDYYTLVNILNPKTVKKEKEAVLDKIIDAQNSDGAFPWFPGGRGDLYMTLYILDGFGEAMRYGVDVPEQVTNAGLKYVIKELPDRIKSNDTHLAFILYSAYVITSFPKSDTSSDKRFELAQQWITAIDKYSGILTPYEKILAANIFWRLGNKEIAFNYLDQVMDSAREDAIASVYWTPEKHSWLWYNDSIEVHSFILRTLMLIRPQDPHIPGMVQWLLFNRKATEWKSTKATSAAVYALLDYMKLTGALDESDQYTVNWDTIKDTFQVKPDDWLSKPLQWTKTGAGITPALAEPTITKTGKGTAFASLTWIYATNNTPEPPKDHPLFIKRIYYKRIRQNDRYILEPIPPGAQIRVGDQIEVHLIITASSQFEYIYLKDPKGSGFESDTLSSGWKWNPVSYYEEPRDSLTNFFISWLPHGEYILRYRIRPTTAGTFRIGTAIVQSMYAPEFAAYSEAFEITVIE
;
A
#
# COMPACT_ATOMS: atom_id res chain seq x y z
N MET A 1 34.26 32.80 2.38
CA MET A 1 35.59 32.29 2.80
C MET A 1 36.58 33.42 2.62
N THR A 2 37.38 33.76 3.62
CA THR A 2 38.36 34.87 3.54
C THR A 2 39.79 34.38 3.23
N GLU A 3 40.11 33.11 3.50
CA GLU A 3 41.36 32.47 3.09
C GLU A 3 41.07 31.04 2.60
N LEU A 4 41.49 30.72 1.37
CA LEU A 4 41.26 29.42 0.71
C LEU A 4 42.50 28.52 0.70
N SER A 5 43.61 28.98 1.28
CA SER A 5 44.88 28.27 1.32
C SER A 5 45.60 28.57 2.63
N GLN A 6 46.20 27.56 3.24
CA GLN A 6 47.05 27.69 4.42
C GLN A 6 48.35 26.91 4.19
N THR A 7 49.47 27.45 4.68
CA THR A 7 50.78 26.80 4.64
C THR A 7 51.24 26.50 6.06
N LEU A 8 51.70 25.28 6.28
CA LEU A 8 52.04 24.75 7.60
C LEU A 8 53.40 24.06 7.55
N ASN A 9 54.19 24.20 8.60
CA ASN A 9 55.44 23.46 8.79
C ASN A 9 55.17 22.33 9.78
N VAL A 10 55.28 21.09 9.31
CA VAL A 10 55.08 19.88 10.13
C VAL A 10 56.45 19.29 10.46
N GLU A 11 56.76 19.25 11.76
CA GLU A 11 58.02 18.70 12.26
C GLU A 11 58.09 17.18 12.14
N ALA A 12 59.30 16.63 12.14
CA ALA A 12 59.50 15.19 12.12
C ALA A 12 58.76 14.49 13.28
N HIS A 13 58.03 13.41 12.96
CA HIS A 13 57.21 12.65 13.92
C HIS A 13 56.09 13.45 14.61
N SER A 14 55.69 14.60 14.05
CA SER A 14 54.56 15.37 14.55
C SER A 14 53.32 15.18 13.68
N ILE A 15 52.15 15.42 14.28
CA ILE A 15 50.87 15.53 13.60
C ILE A 15 50.35 16.94 13.88
N GLN A 16 49.92 17.64 12.83
CA GLN A 16 49.23 18.92 12.96
C GLN A 16 47.86 18.83 12.31
N THR A 17 46.86 19.38 13.00
CA THR A 17 45.48 19.49 12.51
C THR A 17 45.24 20.93 12.10
N PHE A 18 44.58 21.12 10.97
CA PHE A 18 44.13 22.43 10.49
C PHE A 18 42.64 22.35 10.14
N ALA A 19 41.97 23.50 10.19
CA ALA A 19 40.56 23.60 9.87
C ALA A 19 40.27 24.94 9.18
N TRP A 20 39.32 24.92 8.25
CA TRP A 20 38.74 26.12 7.66
C TRP A 20 37.32 26.33 8.18
N ASN A 21 36.99 27.58 8.49
CA ASN A 21 35.62 27.96 8.78
C ASN A 21 34.85 28.09 7.47
N ILE A 22 33.90 27.17 7.26
CA ILE A 22 33.04 27.13 6.07
C ILE A 22 31.61 27.52 6.48
N THR A 23 31.03 28.49 5.78
CA THR A 23 29.59 28.73 5.82
C THR A 23 28.92 27.88 4.74
N VAL A 24 27.99 27.03 5.14
CA VAL A 24 27.26 26.14 4.22
C VAL A 24 26.50 26.99 3.17
N PRO A 25 26.73 26.78 1.86
CA PRO A 25 26.05 27.49 0.79
C PRO A 25 24.57 27.08 0.69
N GLN A 26 23.76 27.93 0.05
CA GLN A 26 22.32 27.66 -0.11
C GLN A 26 21.99 26.59 -1.15
N ALA A 27 22.90 26.35 -2.10
CA ALA A 27 22.76 25.33 -3.13
C ALA A 27 23.77 24.21 -2.90
N LEU A 28 23.47 23.03 -3.42
CA LEU A 28 24.42 21.92 -3.48
C LEU A 28 25.73 22.41 -4.11
N THR A 29 26.83 22.28 -3.37
CA THR A 29 28.14 22.78 -3.81
C THR A 29 29.18 21.71 -3.59
N LEU A 30 30.03 21.47 -4.59
CA LEU A 30 31.18 20.59 -4.46
C LEU A 30 32.40 21.44 -4.11
N LEU A 31 33.02 21.19 -2.96
CA LEU A 31 34.31 21.76 -2.62
C LEU A 31 35.41 20.77 -2.96
N LYS A 32 36.54 21.27 -3.45
CA LYS A 32 37.71 20.46 -3.74
C LYS A 32 38.78 20.80 -2.73
N VAL A 33 39.20 19.81 -1.96
CA VAL A 33 40.25 19.94 -0.94
C VAL A 33 41.51 19.33 -1.51
N THR A 34 42.54 20.16 -1.68
CA THR A 34 43.86 19.73 -2.16
C THR A 34 44.88 19.96 -1.05
N ALA A 35 45.58 18.92 -0.65
CA ALA A 35 46.72 18.98 0.25
C ALA A 35 47.98 18.69 -0.55
N THR A 36 49.00 19.55 -0.46
CA THR A 36 50.29 19.35 -1.12
C THR A 36 51.40 19.42 -0.08
N ALA A 37 52.25 18.41 -0.05
CA ALA A 37 53.39 18.31 0.85
C ALA A 37 54.70 18.51 0.08
N HIS A 38 55.61 19.29 0.65
CA HIS A 38 56.94 19.54 0.11
C HIS A 38 58.00 19.22 1.16
N ALA A 39 58.99 18.39 0.79
CA ALA A 39 60.15 18.06 1.63
C ALA A 39 61.43 18.13 0.79
N GLY A 40 62.05 19.32 0.75
CA GLY A 40 63.20 19.57 -0.13
C GLY A 40 62.82 19.44 -1.61
N ILE A 41 63.34 18.40 -2.28
CA ILE A 41 63.02 18.09 -3.68
C ILE A 41 61.80 17.18 -3.85
N PHE A 42 61.29 16.60 -2.77
CA PHE A 42 60.15 15.69 -2.82
C PHE A 42 58.84 16.47 -2.73
N THR A 43 57.88 16.09 -3.54
CA THR A 43 56.53 16.68 -3.57
C THR A 43 55.50 15.58 -3.73
N ASP A 44 54.44 15.64 -2.94
CA ASP A 44 53.27 14.76 -3.07
C ASP A 44 51.99 15.57 -2.85
N ALA A 45 50.88 15.11 -3.41
CA ALA A 45 49.59 15.78 -3.27
C ALA A 45 48.42 14.81 -3.20
N GLU A 46 47.45 15.14 -2.37
CA GLU A 46 46.16 14.46 -2.28
C GLU A 46 45.05 15.44 -2.62
N GLU A 47 44.07 14.98 -3.40
CA GLU A 47 42.87 15.74 -3.75
C GLU A 47 41.63 14.94 -3.36
N ARG A 48 40.67 15.59 -2.69
CA ARG A 48 39.38 15.02 -2.34
C ARG A 48 38.25 15.98 -2.68
N ASP A 49 37.21 15.44 -3.29
CA ASP A 49 35.96 16.16 -3.48
C ASP A 49 35.08 16.01 -2.23
N LEU A 50 34.57 17.12 -1.72
CA LEU A 50 33.73 17.22 -0.54
C LEU A 50 32.37 17.84 -0.93
N PRO A 51 31.31 17.02 -1.05
CA PRO A 51 29.97 17.54 -1.34
C PRO A 51 29.40 18.23 -0.10
N ILE A 52 29.02 19.50 -0.26
CA ILE A 52 28.36 20.29 0.77
C ILE A 52 26.86 20.34 0.49
N LEU A 53 26.11 19.58 1.29
CA LEU A 53 24.65 19.56 1.23
C LEU A 53 24.08 20.80 1.93
N PRO A 54 23.13 21.52 1.32
CA PRO A 54 22.48 22.65 1.99
C PRO A 54 21.65 22.15 3.18
N SER A 55 21.50 22.98 4.22
CA SER A 55 20.69 22.63 5.41
C SER A 55 19.17 22.62 5.16
N ARG A 56 18.74 22.59 3.89
CA ARG A 56 17.34 22.61 3.46
C ARG A 56 16.78 21.21 3.44
N GLN A 57 15.54 21.09 3.88
CA GLN A 57 14.80 19.85 3.81
C GLN A 57 13.89 19.89 2.60
N ARG A 58 13.97 18.83 1.80
CA ARG A 58 13.01 18.57 0.73
C ARG A 58 11.81 17.85 1.33
N LEU A 59 10.63 18.45 1.19
CA LEU A 59 9.38 18.01 1.79
C LEU A 59 8.34 17.74 0.71
N ILE A 60 7.38 16.89 1.05
CA ILE A 60 6.28 16.51 0.16
C ILE A 60 4.98 16.61 0.94
N GLU A 61 4.10 17.47 0.47
CA GLU A 61 2.76 17.63 1.01
C GLU A 61 1.76 17.14 -0.04
N SER A 62 0.83 16.28 0.37
CA SER A 62 -0.19 15.78 -0.56
C SER A 62 -1.53 15.66 0.13
N THR A 63 -2.60 15.85 -0.63
CA THR A 63 -3.98 15.74 -0.18
C THR A 63 -4.79 14.98 -1.22
N VAL A 64 -5.75 14.17 -0.78
CA VAL A 64 -6.57 13.31 -1.63
C VAL A 64 -8.04 13.49 -1.26
N ILE A 65 -8.91 13.53 -2.26
CA ILE A 65 -10.36 13.62 -2.09
C ILE A 65 -11.07 12.58 -2.96
N MET A 66 -12.17 12.01 -2.44
CA MET A 66 -13.12 11.24 -3.24
C MET A 66 -14.12 12.17 -3.94
N LEU A 67 -14.33 11.95 -5.23
CA LEU A 67 -15.35 12.56 -6.08
C LEU A 67 -16.41 11.50 -6.40
N LYS A 68 -17.58 11.61 -5.77
CA LYS A 68 -18.71 10.69 -5.93
C LYS A 68 -19.92 11.43 -6.50
N ASP A 69 -20.65 10.77 -7.40
CA ASP A 69 -21.88 11.31 -8.00
C ASP A 69 -21.63 12.69 -8.63
N ASN A 70 -22.60 13.60 -8.49
CA ASN A 70 -22.49 14.99 -8.90
C ASN A 70 -21.94 15.82 -7.73
N VAL A 71 -20.66 16.17 -7.78
CA VAL A 71 -20.00 16.88 -6.68
C VAL A 71 -18.99 17.89 -7.20
N THR A 72 -18.87 19.02 -6.51
CA THR A 72 -17.75 19.95 -6.64
C THR A 72 -16.97 19.96 -5.34
N LYS A 73 -15.68 19.68 -5.41
CA LYS A 73 -14.78 19.70 -4.24
C LYS A 73 -13.51 20.47 -4.58
N SER A 74 -12.94 21.10 -3.56
CA SER A 74 -11.62 21.71 -3.64
C SER A 74 -10.62 20.90 -2.83
N LEU A 75 -9.39 20.79 -3.33
CA LEU A 75 -8.25 20.35 -2.52
C LEU A 75 -7.61 21.56 -1.87
N SER A 76 -6.87 21.38 -0.78
CA SER A 76 -6.11 22.47 -0.14
C SER A 76 -4.86 21.92 0.54
N LEU A 77 -3.72 22.56 0.29
CA LEU A 77 -2.44 22.30 0.95
C LEU A 77 -2.26 23.31 2.11
N LYS A 78 -2.35 22.82 3.35
CA LYS A 78 -2.39 23.67 4.54
C LYS A 78 -1.09 24.45 4.73
N ASN A 79 0.08 23.85 4.48
CA ASN A 79 1.36 24.54 4.73
C ASN A 79 1.75 25.49 3.60
N PHE A 80 1.08 25.43 2.44
CA PHE A 80 1.37 26.33 1.33
C PHE A 80 1.08 27.80 1.71
N ALA A 81 0.00 28.06 2.46
CA ALA A 81 -0.38 29.42 2.87
C ALA A 81 0.58 30.08 3.87
N THR A 82 1.39 29.29 4.58
CA THR A 82 2.37 29.79 5.56
C THR A 82 3.47 30.58 4.86
N VAL A 83 3.82 31.78 5.34
CA VAL A 83 4.90 32.58 4.75
C VAL A 83 6.25 31.95 5.09
N ASP A 84 7.04 31.65 4.05
CA ASP A 84 8.39 31.09 4.18
C ASP A 84 9.29 31.64 3.07
N THR A 85 10.22 32.52 3.46
CA THR A 85 11.16 33.18 2.53
C THR A 85 12.29 32.27 2.06
N SER A 86 12.47 31.10 2.70
CA SER A 86 13.49 30.12 2.35
C SER A 86 12.98 29.05 1.37
N ARG A 87 11.67 29.02 1.15
CA ARG A 87 10.97 28.03 0.32
C ARG A 87 11.43 28.09 -1.12
N GLN A 88 11.74 26.93 -1.67
CA GLN A 88 11.99 26.72 -3.09
C GLN A 88 11.02 25.67 -3.59
N ASN A 89 10.06 26.09 -4.40
CA ASN A 89 9.10 25.18 -5.01
C ASN A 89 9.81 24.35 -6.09
N GLU A 90 9.63 23.03 -6.07
CA GLU A 90 10.16 22.15 -7.11
C GLU A 90 9.06 21.79 -8.10
N SER A 91 8.00 21.14 -7.62
CA SER A 91 6.88 20.68 -8.44
C SER A 91 5.57 20.68 -7.66
N MET A 92 4.46 20.96 -8.34
CA MET A 92 3.11 20.74 -7.84
C MET A 92 2.31 20.00 -8.91
N THR A 93 1.68 18.90 -8.53
CA THR A 93 1.01 17.97 -9.42
C THR A 93 -0.42 17.76 -8.97
N LEU A 94 -1.38 18.09 -9.83
CA LEU A 94 -2.78 17.70 -9.68
C LEU A 94 -3.03 16.45 -10.52
N GLN A 95 -3.64 15.42 -9.94
CA GLN A 95 -3.98 14.17 -10.62
C GLN A 95 -5.42 13.77 -10.33
N ILE A 96 -6.11 13.25 -11.35
CA ILE A 96 -7.44 12.63 -11.24
C ILE A 96 -7.34 11.18 -11.69
N ASP A 97 -7.87 10.28 -10.88
CA ASP A 97 -8.07 8.87 -11.18
C ASP A 97 -9.57 8.66 -11.44
N PRO A 98 -10.00 8.71 -12.72
CA PRO A 98 -11.41 8.97 -13.07
C PRO A 98 -12.30 7.73 -13.01
N ASN A 99 -11.77 6.50 -12.89
CA ASN A 99 -12.64 5.32 -12.83
C ASN A 99 -12.00 4.11 -12.14
N LEU A 100 -12.78 3.44 -11.28
CA LEU A 100 -12.48 2.11 -10.74
C LEU A 100 -12.32 1.04 -11.83
N ALA A 101 -13.00 1.17 -12.99
CA ALA A 101 -12.92 0.21 -14.09
C ALA A 101 -11.47 -0.02 -14.55
N LEU A 102 -10.72 1.06 -14.78
CA LEU A 102 -9.32 1.00 -15.19
C LEU A 102 -8.44 0.41 -14.11
N SER A 103 -8.75 0.74 -12.85
CA SER A 103 -8.08 0.18 -11.69
C SER A 103 -8.23 -1.34 -11.60
N ILE A 104 -9.42 -1.87 -11.90
CA ILE A 104 -9.70 -3.31 -11.96
C ILE A 104 -9.00 -3.95 -13.17
N LEU A 105 -9.05 -3.30 -14.34
CA LEU A 105 -8.40 -3.81 -15.55
C LEU A 105 -6.88 -3.95 -15.39
N ASN A 106 -6.25 -3.03 -14.66
CA ASN A 106 -4.82 -3.09 -14.36
C ASN A 106 -4.43 -4.21 -13.38
N SER A 107 -5.37 -4.71 -12.57
CA SER A 107 -5.14 -5.78 -11.58
C SER A 107 -5.28 -7.19 -12.17
N ILE A 108 -6.04 -7.36 -13.25
CA ILE A 108 -6.32 -8.67 -13.87
C ILE A 108 -5.05 -9.43 -14.29
N PRO A 109 -4.03 -8.80 -14.91
CA PRO A 109 -2.88 -9.56 -15.39
C PRO A 109 -2.10 -10.29 -14.29
N TYR A 110 -2.01 -9.72 -13.09
CA TYR A 110 -1.37 -10.36 -11.92
C TYR A 110 -2.03 -11.69 -11.56
N LEU A 111 -3.36 -11.79 -11.69
CA LEU A 111 -4.11 -13.01 -11.39
C LEU A 111 -3.82 -14.17 -12.35
N VAL A 112 -3.26 -13.87 -13.54
CA VAL A 112 -3.02 -14.87 -14.59
C VAL A 112 -1.62 -15.48 -14.51
N LYS A 113 -0.64 -14.76 -13.94
CA LYS A 113 0.76 -15.19 -13.92
C LYS A 113 1.18 -15.67 -12.52
N TYR A 114 1.03 -16.96 -12.26
CA TYR A 114 1.66 -17.63 -11.12
C TYR A 114 2.24 -18.99 -11.54
N PRO A 115 3.49 -19.34 -11.17
CA PRO A 115 4.26 -20.42 -11.82
C PRO A 115 3.98 -21.84 -11.28
N HIS A 116 3.01 -21.99 -10.39
CA HIS A 116 2.79 -23.24 -9.67
C HIS A 116 1.44 -23.88 -10.06
N GLU A 117 1.36 -25.22 -10.03
CA GLU A 117 0.21 -26.01 -10.54
C GLU A 117 -0.61 -26.69 -9.43
N CYS A 118 -0.64 -26.14 -8.21
CA CYS A 118 -1.56 -26.65 -7.18
C CYS A 118 -3.02 -26.23 -7.51
N VAL A 119 -4.01 -26.96 -6.98
CA VAL A 119 -5.42 -26.72 -7.36
C VAL A 119 -5.93 -25.33 -6.95
N GLU A 120 -5.43 -24.77 -5.85
CA GLU A 120 -5.75 -23.41 -5.40
C GLU A 120 -5.28 -22.36 -6.42
N GLN A 121 -4.07 -22.53 -6.96
CA GLN A 121 -3.53 -21.63 -7.98
C GLN A 121 -4.21 -21.79 -9.33
N LEU A 122 -4.55 -23.02 -9.72
CA LEU A 122 -5.36 -23.28 -10.92
C LEU A 122 -6.70 -22.55 -10.81
N LEU A 123 -7.36 -22.60 -9.66
CA LEU A 123 -8.60 -21.87 -9.43
C LEU A 123 -8.41 -20.35 -9.47
N ASN A 124 -7.38 -19.86 -8.79
CA ASN A 124 -7.06 -18.43 -8.73
C ASN A 124 -6.66 -17.86 -10.10
N ARG A 125 -6.24 -18.70 -11.06
CA ARG A 125 -6.13 -18.35 -12.48
C ARG A 125 -7.47 -18.45 -13.22
N TYR A 126 -8.21 -19.53 -13.01
CA TYR A 126 -9.46 -19.82 -13.74
C TYR A 126 -10.55 -18.78 -13.47
N VAL A 127 -10.87 -18.51 -12.21
CA VAL A 127 -12.03 -17.69 -11.84
C VAL A 127 -11.91 -16.27 -12.42
N PRO A 128 -10.77 -15.56 -12.30
CA PRO A 128 -10.59 -14.26 -12.95
C PRO A 128 -10.67 -14.32 -14.47
N LEU A 129 -10.02 -15.31 -15.12
CA LEU A 129 -10.09 -15.47 -16.58
C LEU A 129 -11.51 -15.74 -17.07
N ALA A 130 -12.27 -16.55 -16.33
CA ALA A 130 -13.64 -16.90 -16.67
C ALA A 130 -14.59 -15.70 -16.52
N ILE A 131 -14.44 -14.93 -15.46
CA ILE A 131 -15.23 -13.72 -15.23
C ILE A 131 -14.89 -12.65 -16.26
N VAL A 132 -13.61 -12.41 -16.54
CA VAL A 132 -13.18 -11.47 -17.60
C VAL A 132 -13.75 -11.89 -18.96
N HIS A 133 -13.74 -13.19 -19.26
CA HIS A 133 -14.35 -13.71 -20.47
C HIS A 133 -15.87 -13.41 -20.54
N GLU A 134 -16.61 -13.62 -19.46
CA GLU A 134 -18.05 -13.30 -19.42
C GLU A 134 -18.32 -11.79 -19.43
N ILE A 135 -17.47 -10.97 -18.79
CA ILE A 135 -17.54 -9.51 -18.87
C ILE A 135 -17.35 -9.06 -20.31
N TYR A 136 -16.40 -9.61 -21.07
CA TYR A 136 -16.22 -9.30 -22.49
C TYR A 136 -17.43 -9.67 -23.34
N LYS A 137 -18.13 -10.75 -23.01
CA LYS A 137 -19.37 -11.17 -23.68
C LYS A 137 -20.54 -10.25 -23.35
N LYS A 138 -20.66 -9.83 -22.08
CA LYS A 138 -21.77 -9.03 -21.56
C LYS A 138 -21.63 -7.53 -21.82
N TYR A 139 -20.39 -7.03 -21.88
CA TYR A 139 -20.06 -5.61 -22.05
C TYR A 139 -19.10 -5.42 -23.24
N PRO A 140 -19.62 -5.42 -24.49
CA PRO A 140 -18.80 -5.27 -25.70
C PRO A 140 -17.98 -3.97 -25.75
N ALA A 141 -18.38 -2.94 -24.99
CA ALA A 141 -17.64 -1.70 -24.81
C ALA A 141 -16.25 -1.95 -24.19
N ILE A 142 -16.16 -2.77 -23.15
CA ILE A 142 -14.89 -3.16 -22.51
C ILE A 142 -14.01 -3.91 -23.52
N THR A 143 -14.58 -4.83 -24.30
CA THR A 143 -13.87 -5.53 -25.39
C THR A 143 -13.31 -4.55 -26.43
N LYS A 144 -14.01 -3.45 -26.71
CA LYS A 144 -13.56 -2.38 -27.63
C LYS A 144 -12.47 -1.51 -27.00
N ALA A 145 -12.54 -1.24 -25.70
CA ALA A 145 -11.48 -0.57 -24.93
C ALA A 145 -10.17 -1.35 -24.99
N MET A 146 -10.24 -2.67 -24.76
CA MET A 146 -9.05 -3.52 -24.75
C MET A 146 -8.32 -3.57 -26.09
N LYS A 147 -9.04 -3.42 -27.21
CA LYS A 147 -8.42 -3.30 -28.54
C LYS A 147 -7.62 -2.00 -28.73
N LYS A 148 -7.88 -0.96 -27.92
CA LYS A 148 -7.14 0.31 -27.95
C LYS A 148 -5.91 0.29 -27.05
N VAL A 149 -5.76 -0.73 -26.20
CA VAL A 149 -4.57 -0.87 -25.36
C VAL A 149 -3.39 -1.11 -26.30
N PRO A 150 -2.38 -0.23 -26.33
CA PRO A 150 -1.28 -0.37 -27.26
C PRO A 150 -0.52 -1.67 -26.97
N SER A 151 -0.41 -2.54 -27.99
CA SER A 151 0.64 -3.55 -28.04
C SER A 151 1.95 -2.80 -28.32
N ARG A 152 2.71 -2.50 -27.28
CA ARG A 152 4.03 -1.86 -27.41
C ARG A 152 5.09 -2.93 -27.62
N ASP A 153 5.96 -2.72 -28.61
CA ASP A 153 7.18 -3.52 -28.83
C ASP A 153 8.36 -3.03 -27.96
N ASP A 154 8.18 -1.92 -27.24
CA ASP A 154 9.19 -1.35 -26.36
C ASP A 154 9.13 -1.99 -24.97
N ILE A 155 10.30 -2.39 -24.46
CA ILE A 155 10.50 -3.32 -23.32
C ILE A 155 10.12 -2.71 -21.95
N THR A 156 9.92 -1.40 -21.86
CA THR A 156 9.56 -0.70 -20.61
C THR A 156 8.63 0.48 -20.88
N PRO A 157 7.64 0.78 -20.01
CA PRO A 157 7.13 2.15 -19.94
C PRO A 157 8.36 3.01 -19.66
N SER A 158 8.56 4.11 -20.40
CA SER A 158 9.51 5.11 -19.93
C SER A 158 9.10 5.43 -18.50
N TRP A 159 10.02 5.18 -17.56
CA TRP A 159 9.85 5.54 -16.17
C TRP A 159 9.21 6.93 -16.10
N GLU A 160 8.08 7.07 -15.40
CA GLU A 160 7.42 8.36 -15.24
C GLU A 160 8.28 9.20 -14.28
N THR A 161 9.33 9.82 -14.82
CA THR A 161 10.19 10.79 -14.14
C THR A 161 9.39 11.94 -13.51
N ASP A 162 8.17 12.12 -13.98
CA ASP A 162 7.29 13.22 -13.63
C ASP A 162 6.26 12.81 -12.55
N ASP A 163 6.27 11.55 -12.07
CA ASP A 163 5.47 11.12 -10.91
C ASP A 163 6.21 11.46 -9.59
N PRO A 164 5.78 12.51 -8.87
CA PRO A 164 6.40 12.92 -7.61
C PRO A 164 6.35 11.83 -6.53
N ARG A 165 5.36 10.92 -6.57
CA ARG A 165 5.21 9.84 -5.58
C ARG A 165 6.31 8.79 -5.74
N ARG A 166 6.75 8.56 -6.97
CA ARG A 166 7.76 7.55 -7.30
C ARG A 166 9.20 8.07 -7.25
N MET A 167 9.41 9.38 -7.40
CA MET A 167 10.75 10.01 -7.28
C MET A 167 11.40 9.81 -5.89
N ILE A 168 10.62 9.72 -4.80
CA ILE A 168 11.14 9.52 -3.43
C ILE A 168 11.75 8.13 -3.27
N SER A 169 11.05 7.11 -3.78
CA SER A 169 11.46 5.71 -3.70
C SER A 169 12.80 5.45 -4.39
N LEU A 170 13.09 6.17 -5.48
CA LEU A 170 14.30 5.99 -6.27
C LEU A 170 15.57 6.60 -5.69
N MET A 171 15.47 7.74 -5.00
CA MET A 171 16.69 8.44 -4.56
C MET A 171 17.35 7.78 -3.35
N GLU A 172 16.62 6.95 -2.60
CA GLU A 172 17.05 6.55 -1.24
C GLU A 172 16.85 5.06 -0.92
N THR A 173 16.41 4.22 -1.87
CA THR A 173 16.25 2.78 -1.63
C THR A 173 17.28 1.94 -2.41
N PRO A 174 17.79 0.84 -1.83
CA PRO A 174 18.68 -0.11 -2.53
C PRO A 174 18.00 -0.89 -3.68
N TRP A 175 16.67 -0.82 -3.78
CA TRP A 175 15.85 -1.72 -4.59
C TRP A 175 15.59 -1.21 -6.03
N GLN A 176 16.22 -0.10 -6.42
CA GLN A 176 16.20 0.43 -7.79
C GLN A 176 16.51 -0.68 -8.82
N GLN A 177 17.51 -1.53 -8.55
CA GLN A 177 17.92 -2.61 -9.45
C GLN A 177 16.88 -3.74 -9.59
N GLU A 178 16.04 -3.97 -8.56
CA GLU A 178 14.97 -4.97 -8.63
C GLU A 178 13.73 -4.44 -9.38
N SER A 179 13.42 -3.15 -9.24
CA SER A 179 12.35 -2.49 -10.01
C SER A 179 12.68 -2.35 -11.50
N ASP A 180 13.96 -2.11 -11.83
CA ASP A 180 14.42 -1.97 -13.22
C ASP A 180 14.41 -3.30 -14.01
N SER A 181 14.20 -4.43 -13.33
CA SER A 181 14.27 -5.78 -13.93
C SER A 181 12.90 -6.40 -14.28
N ILE A 182 11.79 -5.69 -14.09
CA ILE A 182 10.44 -6.21 -14.40
C ILE A 182 10.14 -6.01 -15.91
N ASN A 183 10.68 -6.90 -16.74
CA ASN A 183 10.45 -6.99 -18.19
C ASN A 183 9.03 -7.43 -18.61
N ASP A 184 8.14 -7.73 -17.66
CA ASP A 184 6.95 -8.56 -17.92
C ASP A 184 5.62 -7.83 -18.10
N TYR A 185 5.60 -6.50 -17.98
CA TYR A 185 4.38 -5.70 -18.10
C TYR A 185 3.68 -5.85 -19.47
N TYR A 186 4.41 -6.19 -20.53
CA TYR A 186 3.87 -6.32 -21.88
C TYR A 186 3.28 -7.71 -22.18
N THR A 187 3.79 -8.77 -21.55
CA THR A 187 3.12 -10.09 -21.52
C THR A 187 1.74 -9.97 -20.86
N LEU A 188 1.63 -9.10 -19.86
CA LEU A 188 0.43 -8.83 -19.07
C LEU A 188 -0.68 -8.09 -19.86
N VAL A 189 -0.32 -7.19 -20.77
CA VAL A 189 -1.28 -6.56 -21.71
C VAL A 189 -1.82 -7.57 -22.73
N ASN A 190 -0.97 -8.49 -23.21
CA ASN A 190 -1.37 -9.54 -24.16
C ASN A 190 -2.33 -10.57 -23.55
N ILE A 191 -2.26 -10.78 -22.22
CA ILE A 191 -3.20 -11.63 -21.47
C ILE A 191 -4.62 -11.09 -21.54
N LEU A 192 -4.81 -9.78 -21.67
CA LEU A 192 -6.13 -9.16 -21.77
C LEU A 192 -6.76 -9.28 -23.18
N ASN A 193 -6.07 -9.89 -24.14
CA ASN A 193 -6.65 -10.21 -25.43
C ASN A 193 -7.79 -11.23 -25.27
N PRO A 194 -9.02 -10.96 -25.73
CA PRO A 194 -10.15 -11.88 -25.55
C PRO A 194 -9.92 -13.31 -26.04
N LYS A 195 -9.10 -13.49 -27.10
CA LYS A 195 -8.74 -14.83 -27.61
C LYS A 195 -7.78 -15.54 -26.68
N THR A 196 -6.78 -14.83 -26.16
CA THR A 196 -5.82 -15.37 -25.18
C THR A 196 -6.52 -15.71 -23.87
N VAL A 197 -7.36 -14.81 -23.33
CA VAL A 197 -8.19 -15.07 -22.14
C VAL A 197 -9.02 -16.33 -22.32
N LYS A 198 -9.72 -16.46 -23.46
CA LYS A 198 -10.56 -17.64 -23.72
C LYS A 198 -9.73 -18.93 -23.73
N LYS A 199 -8.61 -18.94 -24.45
CA LYS A 199 -7.73 -20.12 -24.56
C LYS A 199 -7.14 -20.51 -23.21
N GLU A 200 -6.63 -19.56 -22.45
CA GLU A 200 -6.07 -19.80 -21.11
C GLU A 200 -7.15 -20.26 -20.13
N LYS A 201 -8.35 -19.66 -20.17
CA LYS A 201 -9.50 -20.09 -19.36
C LYS A 201 -9.83 -21.56 -19.60
N GLU A 202 -9.94 -21.97 -20.87
CA GLU A 202 -10.25 -23.35 -21.26
C GLU A 202 -9.13 -24.31 -20.81
N ALA A 203 -7.87 -23.97 -21.08
CA ALA A 203 -6.73 -24.80 -20.69
C ALA A 203 -6.60 -24.99 -19.16
N VAL A 204 -6.86 -23.94 -18.37
CA VAL A 204 -6.81 -24.05 -16.91
C VAL A 204 -8.02 -24.82 -16.37
N LEU A 205 -9.20 -24.65 -16.97
CA LEU A 205 -10.39 -25.42 -16.60
C LEU A 205 -10.17 -26.92 -16.81
N ASP A 206 -9.59 -27.32 -17.94
CA ASP A 206 -9.27 -28.71 -18.23
C ASP A 206 -8.35 -29.30 -17.14
N LYS A 207 -7.32 -28.55 -16.72
CA LYS A 207 -6.45 -28.96 -15.59
C LYS A 207 -7.19 -29.10 -14.27
N ILE A 208 -8.16 -28.23 -13.97
CA ILE A 208 -8.99 -28.37 -12.77
C ILE A 208 -9.84 -29.64 -12.87
N ILE A 209 -10.49 -29.88 -14.02
CA ILE A 209 -11.30 -31.08 -14.24
C ILE A 209 -10.45 -32.36 -14.05
N ASP A 210 -9.25 -32.39 -14.64
CA ASP A 210 -8.33 -33.52 -14.56
C ASP A 210 -7.77 -33.75 -13.14
N ALA A 211 -7.76 -32.73 -12.28
CA ALA A 211 -7.28 -32.84 -10.91
C ALA A 211 -8.30 -33.48 -9.95
N GLN A 212 -9.57 -33.62 -10.34
CA GLN A 212 -10.61 -34.20 -9.48
C GLN A 212 -10.45 -35.72 -9.34
N ASN A 213 -10.46 -36.22 -8.11
CA ASN A 213 -10.43 -37.65 -7.83
C ASN A 213 -11.77 -38.32 -8.14
N SER A 214 -11.78 -39.64 -8.32
CA SER A 214 -12.98 -40.42 -8.66
C SER A 214 -14.09 -40.37 -7.60
N ASP A 215 -13.76 -40.02 -6.35
CA ASP A 215 -14.70 -39.82 -5.25
C ASP A 215 -15.31 -38.40 -5.22
N GLY A 216 -14.89 -37.53 -6.14
CA GLY A 216 -15.33 -36.14 -6.27
C GLY A 216 -14.47 -35.13 -5.51
N ALA A 217 -13.48 -35.58 -4.72
CA ALA A 217 -12.62 -34.69 -3.96
C ALA A 217 -11.52 -34.06 -4.81
N PHE A 218 -11.06 -32.88 -4.40
CA PHE A 218 -9.85 -32.27 -4.93
C PHE A 218 -8.68 -32.47 -3.96
N PRO A 219 -7.52 -32.94 -4.44
CA PRO A 219 -6.29 -32.93 -3.65
C PRO A 219 -5.62 -31.55 -3.68
N TRP A 220 -4.64 -31.31 -2.81
CA TRP A 220 -3.85 -30.07 -2.88
C TRP A 220 -3.01 -29.97 -4.17
N PHE A 221 -2.40 -31.09 -4.57
CA PHE A 221 -1.72 -31.26 -5.86
C PHE A 221 -2.34 -32.42 -6.63
N PRO A 222 -2.47 -32.32 -7.98
CA PRO A 222 -3.00 -33.40 -8.81
C PRO A 222 -2.34 -34.75 -8.51
N GLY A 223 -3.13 -35.82 -8.45
CA GLY A 223 -2.66 -37.17 -8.09
C GLY A 223 -2.51 -37.43 -6.57
N GLY A 224 -2.76 -36.43 -5.73
CA GLY A 224 -2.75 -36.55 -4.27
C GLY A 224 -4.03 -37.12 -3.66
N ARG A 225 -4.05 -37.25 -2.33
CA ARG A 225 -5.25 -37.63 -1.56
C ARG A 225 -6.27 -36.48 -1.56
N GLY A 226 -7.55 -36.82 -1.66
CA GLY A 226 -8.65 -35.85 -1.56
C GLY A 226 -8.60 -35.07 -0.24
N ASP A 227 -8.78 -33.76 -0.35
CA ASP A 227 -8.77 -32.82 0.77
C ASP A 227 -10.09 -32.03 0.81
N LEU A 228 -10.74 -32.02 1.98
CA LEU A 228 -12.05 -31.39 2.11
C LEU A 228 -11.97 -29.87 1.98
N TYR A 229 -10.91 -29.24 2.50
CA TYR A 229 -10.72 -27.80 2.34
C TYR A 229 -10.53 -27.46 0.86
N MET A 230 -9.61 -28.13 0.17
CA MET A 230 -9.35 -27.86 -1.26
C MET A 230 -10.61 -28.09 -2.11
N THR A 231 -11.40 -29.11 -1.78
CA THR A 231 -12.70 -29.35 -2.44
C THR A 231 -13.66 -28.18 -2.21
N LEU A 232 -13.79 -27.70 -0.97
CA LEU A 232 -14.60 -26.51 -0.66
C LEU A 232 -14.08 -25.26 -1.36
N TYR A 233 -12.76 -25.09 -1.44
CA TYR A 233 -12.13 -23.96 -2.10
C TYR A 233 -12.47 -23.91 -3.60
N ILE A 234 -12.36 -25.04 -4.31
CA ILE A 234 -12.76 -25.15 -5.73
C ILE A 234 -14.25 -24.84 -5.90
N LEU A 235 -15.10 -25.42 -5.05
CA LEU A 235 -16.53 -25.17 -5.09
C LEU A 235 -16.88 -23.72 -4.79
N ASP A 236 -16.19 -23.07 -3.85
CA ASP A 236 -16.35 -21.65 -3.57
C ASP A 236 -16.04 -20.79 -4.81
N GLY A 237 -14.89 -21.04 -5.45
CA GLY A 237 -14.52 -20.35 -6.70
C GLY A 237 -15.48 -20.61 -7.86
N PHE A 238 -16.05 -21.82 -7.97
CA PHE A 238 -17.11 -22.12 -8.94
C PHE A 238 -18.42 -21.39 -8.62
N GLY A 239 -18.82 -21.35 -7.35
CA GLY A 239 -19.97 -20.56 -6.90
C GLY A 239 -19.78 -19.08 -7.23
N GLU A 240 -18.58 -18.55 -7.01
CA GLU A 240 -18.22 -17.18 -7.38
C GLU A 240 -18.24 -16.95 -8.88
N ALA A 241 -17.69 -17.86 -9.69
CA ALA A 241 -17.77 -17.77 -11.15
C ALA A 241 -19.24 -17.76 -11.65
N MET A 242 -20.09 -18.64 -11.11
CA MET A 242 -21.52 -18.70 -11.45
C MET A 242 -22.26 -17.40 -11.15
N ARG A 243 -21.91 -16.69 -10.07
CA ARG A 243 -22.53 -15.39 -9.74
C ARG A 243 -22.32 -14.33 -10.82
N TYR A 244 -21.24 -14.44 -11.60
CA TYR A 244 -20.95 -13.57 -12.75
C TYR A 244 -21.48 -14.12 -14.08
N GLY A 245 -22.24 -15.22 -14.06
CA GLY A 245 -22.82 -15.85 -15.25
C GLY A 245 -21.85 -16.76 -16.00
N VAL A 246 -20.77 -17.21 -15.35
CA VAL A 246 -19.88 -18.23 -15.92
C VAL A 246 -20.53 -19.61 -15.79
N ASP A 247 -20.59 -20.33 -16.91
CA ASP A 247 -20.96 -21.74 -16.92
C ASP A 247 -19.82 -22.59 -16.32
N VAL A 248 -20.07 -23.19 -15.15
CA VAL A 248 -19.12 -24.09 -14.47
C VAL A 248 -19.40 -25.54 -14.85
N PRO A 249 -18.39 -26.44 -14.81
CA PRO A 249 -18.58 -27.85 -15.17
C PRO A 249 -19.54 -28.53 -14.19
N GLU A 250 -20.77 -28.78 -14.63
CA GLU A 250 -21.85 -29.30 -13.79
C GLU A 250 -21.50 -30.64 -13.15
N GLN A 251 -20.92 -31.57 -13.92
CA GLN A 251 -20.56 -32.90 -13.43
C GLN A 251 -19.51 -32.83 -12.31
N VAL A 252 -18.47 -32.03 -12.51
CA VAL A 252 -17.36 -31.84 -11.56
C VAL A 252 -17.86 -31.15 -10.29
N THR A 253 -18.66 -30.10 -10.45
CA THR A 253 -19.30 -29.37 -9.34
C THR A 253 -20.19 -30.30 -8.51
N ASN A 254 -21.05 -31.09 -9.16
CA ASN A 254 -21.97 -32.00 -8.49
C ASN A 254 -21.22 -33.14 -7.77
N ALA A 255 -20.12 -33.65 -8.33
CA ALA A 255 -19.28 -34.65 -7.68
C ALA A 255 -18.62 -34.09 -6.41
N GLY A 256 -18.06 -32.88 -6.47
CA GLY A 256 -17.49 -32.20 -5.31
C GLY A 256 -18.51 -31.92 -4.21
N LEU A 257 -19.70 -31.44 -4.56
CA LEU A 257 -20.78 -31.21 -3.60
C LEU A 257 -21.22 -32.51 -2.91
N LYS A 258 -21.35 -33.61 -3.67
CA LYS A 258 -21.66 -34.93 -3.11
C LYS A 258 -20.59 -35.41 -2.12
N TYR A 259 -19.31 -35.18 -2.44
CA TYR A 259 -18.20 -35.48 -1.53
C TYR A 259 -18.32 -34.71 -0.22
N VAL A 260 -18.52 -33.38 -0.27
CA VAL A 260 -18.65 -32.51 0.92
C VAL A 260 -19.82 -32.95 1.81
N ILE A 261 -20.99 -33.21 1.21
CA ILE A 261 -22.21 -33.63 1.95
C ILE A 261 -22.01 -34.97 2.65
N LYS A 262 -21.20 -35.86 2.07
CA LYS A 262 -20.87 -37.17 2.64
C LYS A 262 -19.84 -37.07 3.76
N GLU A 263 -18.75 -36.34 3.55
CA GLU A 263 -17.57 -36.31 4.43
C GLU A 263 -17.78 -35.43 5.67
N LEU A 264 -18.43 -34.26 5.52
CA LEU A 264 -18.51 -33.28 6.60
C LEU A 264 -19.30 -33.75 7.84
N PRO A 265 -20.46 -34.45 7.71
CA PRO A 265 -21.17 -34.96 8.89
C PRO A 265 -20.33 -35.88 9.79
N ASP A 266 -19.45 -36.69 9.21
CA ASP A 266 -18.61 -37.62 9.98
C ASP A 266 -17.46 -36.90 10.68
N ARG A 267 -16.91 -35.84 10.08
CA ARG A 267 -15.95 -34.92 10.74
C ARG A 267 -16.57 -34.15 11.90
N ILE A 268 -17.82 -33.70 11.75
CA ILE A 268 -18.56 -33.05 12.83
C ILE A 268 -18.76 -34.02 14.01
N LYS A 269 -19.18 -35.26 13.76
CA LYS A 269 -19.39 -36.28 14.81
C LYS A 269 -18.11 -36.66 15.54
N SER A 270 -16.97 -36.69 14.84
CA SER A 270 -15.66 -37.03 15.40
C SER A 270 -14.95 -35.86 16.09
N ASN A 271 -15.57 -34.66 16.08
CA ASN A 271 -14.98 -33.42 16.60
C ASN A 271 -13.62 -33.05 15.95
N ASP A 272 -13.42 -33.49 14.70
CA ASP A 272 -12.23 -33.27 13.88
C ASP A 272 -12.39 -32.03 12.96
N THR A 273 -13.19 -31.06 13.40
CA THR A 273 -13.45 -29.82 12.65
C THR A 273 -13.86 -28.69 13.60
N HIS A 274 -13.66 -27.44 13.17
CA HIS A 274 -14.01 -26.25 13.95
C HIS A 274 -15.22 -25.51 13.36
N LEU A 275 -15.86 -24.64 14.17
CA LEU A 275 -17.06 -23.88 13.80
C LEU A 275 -16.89 -23.08 12.49
N ALA A 276 -15.76 -22.37 12.34
CA ALA A 276 -15.38 -21.64 11.14
C ALA A 276 -15.49 -22.50 9.87
N PHE A 277 -15.00 -23.74 9.95
CA PHE A 277 -14.98 -24.66 8.82
C PHE A 277 -16.37 -25.20 8.46
N ILE A 278 -17.22 -25.44 9.47
CA ILE A 278 -18.63 -25.82 9.26
C ILE A 278 -19.40 -24.65 8.62
N LEU A 279 -19.19 -23.42 9.09
CA LEU A 279 -19.77 -22.21 8.51
C LEU A 279 -19.36 -22.03 7.06
N TYR A 280 -18.06 -22.12 6.77
CA TYR A 280 -17.55 -22.01 5.40
C TYR A 280 -18.15 -23.09 4.51
N SER A 281 -18.26 -24.33 5.00
CA SER A 281 -18.90 -25.41 4.25
C SER A 281 -20.38 -25.14 3.95
N ALA A 282 -21.14 -24.65 4.94
CA ALA A 282 -22.54 -24.27 4.77
C ALA A 282 -22.70 -23.13 3.76
N TYR A 283 -21.80 -22.15 3.80
CA TYR A 283 -21.72 -21.06 2.83
C TYR A 283 -21.49 -21.59 1.41
N VAL A 284 -20.48 -22.45 1.22
CA VAL A 284 -20.13 -23.00 -0.10
C VAL A 284 -21.27 -23.83 -0.69
N ILE A 285 -21.88 -24.75 0.06
CA ILE A 285 -22.95 -25.60 -0.49
C ILE A 285 -24.22 -24.79 -0.83
N THR A 286 -24.45 -23.65 -0.17
CA THR A 286 -25.57 -22.73 -0.47
C THR A 286 -25.24 -21.69 -1.53
N SER A 287 -23.99 -21.59 -1.99
CA SER A 287 -23.59 -20.70 -3.10
C SER A 287 -24.11 -21.16 -4.45
N PHE A 288 -24.62 -22.39 -4.54
CA PHE A 288 -25.16 -22.98 -5.76
C PHE A 288 -26.69 -22.96 -5.74
N PRO A 289 -27.35 -22.84 -6.91
CA PRO A 289 -28.81 -22.94 -7.00
C PRO A 289 -29.34 -24.24 -6.37
N LYS A 290 -30.51 -24.13 -5.73
CA LYS A 290 -31.23 -25.30 -5.22
C LYS A 290 -31.65 -26.17 -6.40
N SER A 291 -31.35 -27.46 -6.35
CA SER A 291 -31.83 -28.39 -7.36
C SER A 291 -33.31 -28.70 -7.11
N ASP A 292 -34.08 -28.84 -8.19
CA ASP A 292 -35.48 -29.28 -8.12
C ASP A 292 -35.62 -30.77 -7.75
N THR A 293 -34.51 -31.50 -7.67
CA THR A 293 -34.51 -32.91 -7.26
C THR A 293 -34.70 -33.07 -5.75
N SER A 294 -35.63 -33.93 -5.33
CA SER A 294 -35.88 -34.27 -3.93
C SER A 294 -34.67 -34.90 -3.20
N SER A 295 -33.64 -35.32 -3.93
CA SER A 295 -32.38 -35.84 -3.37
C SER A 295 -31.40 -34.76 -2.90
N ASP A 296 -31.64 -33.48 -3.24
CA ASP A 296 -30.75 -32.38 -2.87
C ASP A 296 -31.00 -31.90 -1.44
N LYS A 297 -30.22 -32.45 -0.51
CA LYS A 297 -30.29 -32.13 0.93
C LYS A 297 -29.41 -30.95 1.35
N ARG A 298 -28.75 -30.25 0.41
CA ARG A 298 -27.75 -29.20 0.76
C ARG A 298 -28.35 -28.08 1.62
N PHE A 299 -29.48 -27.53 1.21
CA PHE A 299 -30.13 -26.43 1.91
C PHE A 299 -30.67 -26.87 3.29
N GLU A 300 -31.17 -28.10 3.39
CA GLU A 300 -31.61 -28.68 4.67
C GLU A 300 -30.44 -28.88 5.64
N LEU A 301 -29.31 -29.41 5.14
CA LEU A 301 -28.09 -29.59 5.93
C LEU A 301 -27.48 -28.25 6.34
N ALA A 302 -27.41 -27.29 5.43
CA ALA A 302 -26.96 -25.93 5.74
C ALA A 302 -27.82 -25.29 6.84
N GLN A 303 -29.15 -25.44 6.76
CA GLN A 303 -30.07 -24.99 7.79
C GLN A 303 -29.81 -25.67 9.14
N GLN A 304 -29.57 -26.98 9.17
CA GLN A 304 -29.24 -27.71 10.40
C GLN A 304 -27.92 -27.23 11.01
N TRP A 305 -26.87 -27.09 10.18
CA TRP A 305 -25.55 -26.66 10.64
C TRP A 305 -25.57 -25.21 11.14
N ILE A 306 -26.18 -24.28 10.41
CA ILE A 306 -26.22 -22.88 10.82
C ILE A 306 -27.06 -22.69 12.08
N THR A 307 -28.17 -23.41 12.25
CA THR A 307 -28.97 -23.37 13.48
C THR A 307 -28.21 -23.93 14.70
N ALA A 308 -27.31 -24.91 14.50
CA ALA A 308 -26.44 -25.39 15.56
C ALA A 308 -25.38 -24.33 15.94
N ILE A 309 -24.80 -23.67 14.95
CA ILE A 309 -23.77 -22.62 15.13
C ILE A 309 -24.35 -21.35 15.76
N ASP A 310 -25.62 -21.02 15.47
CA ASP A 310 -26.30 -19.82 15.99
C ASP A 310 -26.29 -19.72 17.52
N LYS A 311 -26.27 -20.87 18.19
CA LYS A 311 -26.11 -20.99 19.66
C LYS A 311 -24.77 -20.45 20.19
N TYR A 312 -23.78 -20.33 19.32
CA TYR A 312 -22.43 -19.85 19.60
C TYR A 312 -22.15 -18.47 18.98
N SER A 313 -23.19 -17.74 18.55
CA SER A 313 -23.09 -16.43 17.90
C SER A 313 -22.21 -15.41 18.63
N GLY A 314 -22.19 -15.47 19.97
CA GLY A 314 -21.40 -14.56 20.82
C GLY A 314 -19.88 -14.70 20.74
N ILE A 315 -19.36 -15.81 20.21
CA ILE A 315 -17.91 -16.05 20.07
C ILE A 315 -17.42 -16.03 18.62
N LEU A 316 -18.32 -15.76 17.66
CA LEU A 316 -17.96 -15.69 16.25
C LEU A 316 -17.19 -14.40 15.93
N THR A 317 -16.17 -14.52 15.09
CA THR A 317 -15.45 -13.41 14.47
C THR A 317 -16.36 -12.64 13.49
N PRO A 318 -16.03 -11.39 13.11
CA PRO A 318 -16.77 -10.66 12.08
C PRO A 318 -16.89 -11.42 10.76
N TYR A 319 -15.84 -12.16 10.36
CA TYR A 319 -15.87 -13.00 9.16
C TYR A 319 -16.90 -14.13 9.25
N GLU A 320 -16.93 -14.85 10.38
CA GLU A 320 -17.89 -15.91 10.62
C GLU A 320 -19.33 -15.39 10.69
N LYS A 321 -19.53 -14.22 11.33
CA LYS A 321 -20.84 -13.57 11.39
C LYS A 321 -21.34 -13.14 10.02
N ILE A 322 -20.48 -12.61 9.16
CA ILE A 322 -20.90 -12.22 7.81
C ILE A 322 -21.19 -13.44 6.91
N LEU A 323 -20.45 -14.56 7.07
CA LEU A 323 -20.80 -15.83 6.45
C LEU A 323 -22.20 -16.29 6.90
N ALA A 324 -22.47 -16.24 8.20
CA ALA A 324 -23.78 -16.58 8.76
C ALA A 324 -24.89 -15.69 8.19
N ALA A 325 -24.69 -14.37 8.11
CA ALA A 325 -25.64 -13.44 7.51
C ALA A 325 -25.97 -13.84 6.06
N ASN A 326 -24.95 -14.15 5.26
CA ASN A 326 -25.12 -14.56 3.87
C ASN A 326 -25.88 -15.90 3.74
N ILE A 327 -25.55 -16.89 4.59
CA ILE A 327 -26.24 -18.18 4.63
C ILE A 327 -27.71 -18.00 5.01
N PHE A 328 -28.02 -17.29 6.10
CA PHE A 328 -29.40 -17.07 6.54
C PHE A 328 -30.21 -16.31 5.48
N TRP A 329 -29.60 -15.36 4.78
CA TRP A 329 -30.25 -14.65 3.67
C TRP A 329 -30.64 -15.62 2.54
N ARG A 330 -29.73 -16.51 2.12
CA ARG A 330 -29.98 -17.53 1.09
C ARG A 330 -31.01 -18.58 1.50
N LEU A 331 -31.07 -18.90 2.80
CA LEU A 331 -32.07 -19.80 3.37
C LEU A 331 -33.46 -19.14 3.53
N GLY A 332 -33.58 -17.83 3.29
CA GLY A 332 -34.82 -17.07 3.41
C GLY A 332 -35.10 -16.50 4.80
N ASN A 333 -34.22 -16.75 5.78
CA ASN A 333 -34.33 -16.25 7.15
C ASN A 333 -33.78 -14.82 7.26
N LYS A 334 -34.47 -13.86 6.62
CA LYS A 334 -33.97 -12.48 6.45
C LYS A 334 -33.74 -11.74 7.77
N GLU A 335 -34.61 -11.93 8.76
CA GLU A 335 -34.50 -11.26 10.07
C GLU A 335 -33.18 -11.64 10.78
N ILE A 336 -32.86 -12.93 10.82
CA ILE A 336 -31.61 -13.42 11.40
C ILE A 336 -30.40 -12.91 10.60
N ALA A 337 -30.50 -12.91 9.26
CA ALA A 337 -29.46 -12.36 8.40
C ALA A 337 -29.16 -10.88 8.70
N PHE A 338 -30.21 -10.07 8.91
CA PHE A 338 -30.04 -8.66 9.31
C PHE A 338 -29.34 -8.54 10.66
N ASN A 339 -29.74 -9.33 11.67
CA ASN A 339 -29.13 -9.28 13.00
C ASN A 339 -27.62 -9.61 12.99
N TYR A 340 -27.19 -10.58 12.17
CA TYR A 340 -25.76 -10.86 12.01
C TYR A 340 -25.03 -9.74 11.27
N LEU A 341 -25.65 -9.18 10.23
CA LEU A 341 -25.08 -8.05 9.50
C LEU A 341 -24.91 -6.83 10.42
N ASP A 342 -25.90 -6.51 11.27
CA ASP A 342 -25.81 -5.44 12.26
C ASP A 342 -24.63 -5.63 13.19
N GLN A 343 -24.46 -6.82 13.76
CA GLN A 343 -23.31 -7.11 14.63
C GLN A 343 -21.95 -6.93 13.94
N VAL A 344 -21.87 -7.23 12.64
CA VAL A 344 -20.64 -6.97 11.86
C VAL A 344 -20.45 -5.48 11.68
N MET A 345 -21.49 -4.74 11.29
CA MET A 345 -21.41 -3.29 11.08
C MET A 345 -21.15 -2.51 12.37
N ASP A 346 -21.69 -2.96 13.52
CA ASP A 346 -21.44 -2.38 14.85
C ASP A 346 -19.97 -2.49 15.28
N SER A 347 -19.22 -3.44 14.70
CA SER A 347 -17.78 -3.60 14.93
C SER A 347 -16.89 -2.84 13.95
N ALA A 348 -17.50 -2.13 12.98
CA ALA A 348 -16.78 -1.31 12.04
C ALA A 348 -16.13 -0.11 12.75
N ARG A 349 -14.97 0.29 12.25
CA ARG A 349 -14.28 1.52 12.61
C ARG A 349 -14.40 2.49 11.47
N GLU A 350 -14.51 3.77 11.81
CA GLU A 350 -14.50 4.86 10.85
C GLU A 350 -13.41 5.87 11.21
N ASP A 351 -12.56 6.25 10.25
CA ASP A 351 -11.67 7.38 10.38
C ASP A 351 -11.66 8.25 9.11
N ALA A 352 -11.13 9.47 9.20
CA ALA A 352 -11.21 10.47 8.15
C ALA A 352 -10.48 10.07 6.84
N ILE A 353 -9.66 9.02 6.86
CA ILE A 353 -8.70 8.70 5.80
C ILE A 353 -9.04 7.35 5.18
N ALA A 354 -9.03 6.31 6.01
CA ALA A 354 -9.35 4.95 5.63
C ALA A 354 -10.87 4.77 5.45
N SER A 355 -11.67 5.72 5.95
CA SER A 355 -13.14 5.64 6.02
C SER A 355 -13.55 4.41 6.83
N VAL A 356 -14.28 3.45 6.26
CA VAL A 356 -14.89 2.34 7.02
C VAL A 356 -14.07 1.06 6.90
N TYR A 357 -13.68 0.43 8.03
CA TYR A 357 -12.88 -0.80 8.06
C TYR A 357 -13.03 -1.61 9.36
N TRP A 358 -12.42 -2.80 9.43
CA TRP A 358 -12.40 -3.66 10.62
C TRP A 358 -10.97 -3.88 11.11
N THR A 359 -10.82 -4.11 12.42
CA THR A 359 -9.52 -4.49 13.00
C THR A 359 -9.11 -5.87 12.47
N PRO A 360 -7.85 -6.06 12.02
CA PRO A 360 -7.38 -7.38 11.60
C PRO A 360 -7.49 -8.41 12.73
N GLU A 361 -7.88 -9.63 12.36
CA GLU A 361 -7.94 -10.75 13.29
C GLU A 361 -6.56 -11.12 13.85
N LYS A 362 -6.52 -11.62 15.09
CA LYS A 362 -5.27 -11.94 15.82
C LYS A 362 -4.37 -12.93 15.10
N HIS A 363 -4.93 -13.74 14.20
CA HIS A 363 -4.24 -14.76 13.39
C HIS A 363 -4.38 -14.50 11.89
N SER A 364 -4.23 -13.25 11.46
CA SER A 364 -4.32 -12.82 10.06
C SER A 364 -3.25 -13.41 9.12
N TRP A 365 -2.22 -14.08 9.65
CA TRP A 365 -1.23 -14.84 8.87
C TRP A 365 -1.73 -16.23 8.44
N LEU A 366 -2.84 -16.70 9.01
CA LEU A 366 -3.53 -17.86 8.47
C LEU A 366 -4.17 -17.42 7.15
N TRP A 367 -3.80 -18.09 6.07
CA TRP A 367 -4.13 -17.72 4.69
C TRP A 367 -5.64 -17.61 4.39
N TYR A 368 -6.51 -18.07 5.29
CA TYR A 368 -7.97 -17.95 5.21
C TYR A 368 -8.56 -16.77 6.02
N ASN A 369 -7.75 -16.01 6.75
CA ASN A 369 -8.16 -14.87 7.61
C ASN A 369 -7.64 -13.53 7.07
N ASP A 370 -7.61 -13.39 5.75
CA ASP A 370 -7.07 -12.21 5.08
C ASP A 370 -7.99 -10.99 5.22
N SER A 371 -7.48 -9.88 5.76
CA SER A 371 -8.24 -8.63 5.95
C SER A 371 -8.89 -8.06 4.68
N ILE A 372 -8.25 -8.17 3.51
CA ILE A 372 -8.82 -7.67 2.25
C ILE A 372 -9.95 -8.58 1.78
N GLU A 373 -9.77 -9.89 1.91
CA GLU A 373 -10.80 -10.87 1.54
C GLU A 373 -12.04 -10.74 2.42
N VAL A 374 -11.83 -10.66 3.75
CA VAL A 374 -12.91 -10.47 4.73
C VAL A 374 -13.64 -9.15 4.43
N HIS A 375 -12.91 -8.05 4.25
CA HIS A 375 -13.50 -6.75 3.94
C HIS A 375 -14.30 -6.77 2.63
N SER A 376 -13.74 -7.37 1.58
CA SER A 376 -14.42 -7.55 0.29
C SER A 376 -15.69 -8.39 0.42
N PHE A 377 -15.66 -9.43 1.26
CA PHE A 377 -16.82 -10.27 1.53
C PHE A 377 -17.92 -9.55 2.32
N ILE A 378 -17.54 -8.73 3.30
CA ILE A 378 -18.47 -7.85 4.03
C ILE A 378 -19.11 -6.85 3.08
N LEU A 379 -18.30 -6.17 2.25
CA LEU A 379 -18.81 -5.21 1.26
C LEU A 379 -19.84 -5.86 0.34
N ARG A 380 -19.54 -7.04 -0.20
CA ARG A 380 -20.44 -7.75 -1.13
C ARG A 380 -21.71 -8.24 -0.45
N THR A 381 -21.62 -8.73 0.78
CA THR A 381 -22.79 -9.18 1.54
C THR A 381 -23.66 -7.97 1.96
N LEU A 382 -23.03 -6.85 2.31
CA LEU A 382 -23.74 -5.59 2.58
C LEU A 382 -24.47 -5.08 1.34
N MET A 383 -23.82 -5.05 0.17
CA MET A 383 -24.48 -4.68 -1.09
C MET A 383 -25.63 -5.63 -1.48
N LEU A 384 -25.53 -6.91 -1.11
CA LEU A 384 -26.58 -7.91 -1.35
C LEU A 384 -27.81 -7.69 -0.45
N ILE A 385 -27.58 -7.44 0.84
CA ILE A 385 -28.63 -7.42 1.88
C ILE A 385 -29.19 -6.00 2.09
N ARG A 386 -28.34 -4.96 2.03
CA ARG A 386 -28.66 -3.53 2.20
C ARG A 386 -27.91 -2.66 1.15
N PRO A 387 -28.34 -2.68 -0.12
CA PRO A 387 -27.67 -1.95 -1.19
C PRO A 387 -27.62 -0.41 -1.02
N GLN A 388 -28.42 0.15 -0.13
CA GLN A 388 -28.49 1.59 0.15
C GLN A 388 -27.76 2.00 1.44
N ASP A 389 -26.95 1.11 2.02
CA ASP A 389 -26.22 1.40 3.24
C ASP A 389 -25.18 2.52 3.03
N PRO A 390 -25.17 3.56 3.89
CA PRO A 390 -24.30 4.72 3.71
C PRO A 390 -22.80 4.41 3.87
N HIS A 391 -22.43 3.27 4.46
CA HIS A 391 -21.02 2.90 4.66
C HIS A 391 -20.35 2.32 3.40
N ILE A 392 -21.13 1.85 2.41
CA ILE A 392 -20.62 1.21 1.19
C ILE A 392 -19.53 2.05 0.49
N PRO A 393 -19.70 3.37 0.24
CA PRO A 393 -18.66 4.17 -0.39
C PRO A 393 -17.37 4.24 0.44
N GLY A 394 -17.49 4.31 1.77
CA GLY A 394 -16.35 4.33 2.68
C GLY A 394 -15.58 3.01 2.67
N MET A 395 -16.26 1.89 2.56
CA MET A 395 -15.63 0.58 2.41
C MET A 395 -14.92 0.43 1.06
N VAL A 396 -15.46 1.02 -0.01
CA VAL A 396 -14.82 1.07 -1.34
C VAL A 396 -13.56 1.94 -1.30
N GLN A 397 -13.62 3.09 -0.62
CA GLN A 397 -12.46 3.94 -0.35
C GLN A 397 -11.34 3.13 0.31
N TRP A 398 -11.66 2.41 1.38
CA TRP A 398 -10.69 1.60 2.11
C TRP A 398 -10.01 0.56 1.21
N LEU A 399 -10.78 -0.18 0.39
CA LEU A 399 -10.20 -1.17 -0.52
C LEU A 399 -9.18 -0.55 -1.47
N LEU A 400 -9.50 0.61 -2.06
CA LEU A 400 -8.61 1.28 -2.99
C LEU A 400 -7.35 1.84 -2.31
N PHE A 401 -7.46 2.34 -1.08
CA PHE A 401 -6.31 2.78 -0.29
C PHE A 401 -5.35 1.64 0.05
N ASN A 402 -5.87 0.42 0.21
CA ASN A 402 -5.04 -0.75 0.52
C ASN A 402 -4.49 -1.47 -0.73
N ARG A 403 -4.54 -0.83 -1.91
CA ARG A 403 -3.96 -1.35 -3.15
C ARG A 403 -2.49 -0.94 -3.29
N LYS A 404 -1.60 -1.91 -3.54
CA LYS A 404 -0.17 -1.71 -3.83
C LYS A 404 0.03 -1.61 -5.34
N ALA A 405 0.20 -0.38 -5.83
CA ALA A 405 0.29 -0.08 -7.26
C ALA A 405 -0.90 -0.62 -8.08
N THR A 406 -0.78 -1.82 -8.65
CA THR A 406 -1.81 -2.46 -9.49
C THR A 406 -2.57 -3.58 -8.77
N GLU A 407 -2.19 -4.02 -7.57
CA GLU A 407 -2.73 -5.25 -6.95
C GLU A 407 -2.89 -5.15 -5.42
N TRP A 408 -3.54 -6.13 -4.82
CA TRP A 408 -3.60 -6.30 -3.37
C TRP A 408 -2.62 -7.39 -2.94
N LYS A 409 -2.38 -7.52 -1.63
CA LYS A 409 -1.31 -8.35 -1.04
C LYS A 409 -1.22 -9.82 -1.48
N SER A 410 -2.25 -10.41 -2.07
CA SER A 410 -2.25 -11.77 -2.59
C SER A 410 -3.16 -11.89 -3.82
N THR A 411 -3.05 -12.99 -4.57
CA THR A 411 -3.94 -13.30 -5.70
C THR A 411 -5.40 -13.44 -5.25
N LYS A 412 -5.64 -14.10 -4.12
CA LYS A 412 -6.98 -14.27 -3.54
C LYS A 412 -7.58 -12.94 -3.06
N ALA A 413 -6.79 -12.11 -2.37
CA ALA A 413 -7.19 -10.76 -1.95
C ALA A 413 -7.49 -9.85 -3.15
N THR A 414 -6.62 -9.87 -4.18
CA THR A 414 -6.82 -9.11 -5.42
C THR A 414 -8.10 -9.52 -6.13
N SER A 415 -8.36 -10.83 -6.23
CA SER A 415 -9.59 -11.35 -6.81
C SER A 415 -10.84 -10.90 -6.03
N ALA A 416 -10.82 -11.01 -4.70
CA ALA A 416 -11.94 -10.62 -3.85
C ALA A 416 -12.25 -9.12 -3.95
N ALA A 417 -11.21 -8.27 -3.94
CA ALA A 417 -11.33 -6.83 -4.10
C ALA A 417 -11.91 -6.47 -5.47
N VAL A 418 -11.38 -7.04 -6.55
CA VAL A 418 -11.89 -6.83 -7.92
C VAL A 418 -13.39 -7.15 -8.00
N TYR A 419 -13.84 -8.27 -7.43
CA TYR A 419 -15.27 -8.63 -7.43
C TYR A 419 -16.13 -7.66 -6.63
N ALA A 420 -15.66 -7.22 -5.46
CA ALA A 420 -16.39 -6.24 -4.68
C ALA A 420 -16.52 -4.89 -5.41
N LEU A 421 -15.46 -4.44 -6.08
CA LEU A 421 -15.48 -3.20 -6.87
C LEU A 421 -16.38 -3.33 -8.11
N LEU A 422 -16.38 -4.48 -8.80
CA LEU A 422 -17.31 -4.75 -9.91
C LEU A 422 -18.77 -4.74 -9.47
N ASP A 423 -19.08 -5.40 -8.34
CA ASP A 423 -20.43 -5.44 -7.77
C ASP A 423 -20.89 -4.01 -7.40
N TYR A 424 -19.99 -3.19 -6.83
CA TYR A 424 -20.25 -1.78 -6.53
C TYR A 424 -20.52 -0.95 -7.78
N MET A 425 -19.71 -1.10 -8.83
CA MET A 425 -19.89 -0.37 -10.09
C MET A 425 -21.20 -0.75 -10.79
N LYS A 426 -21.59 -2.03 -10.72
CA LYS A 426 -22.89 -2.49 -11.22
C LYS A 426 -24.05 -1.93 -10.41
N LEU A 427 -23.92 -1.93 -9.08
CA LEU A 427 -24.94 -1.41 -8.17
C LEU A 427 -25.21 0.09 -8.40
N THR A 428 -24.15 0.85 -8.66
CA THR A 428 -24.23 2.30 -8.88
C THR A 428 -24.56 2.70 -10.32
N GLY A 429 -24.51 1.76 -11.28
CA GLY A 429 -24.66 2.05 -12.71
C GLY A 429 -23.45 2.77 -13.32
N ALA A 430 -22.29 2.72 -12.65
CA ALA A 430 -21.04 3.35 -13.10
C ALA A 430 -20.46 2.71 -14.38
N LEU A 431 -20.99 1.57 -14.83
CA LEU A 431 -20.61 0.92 -16.08
C LEU A 431 -21.41 1.39 -17.30
N ASP A 432 -22.54 2.08 -17.09
CA ASP A 432 -23.51 2.38 -18.15
C ASP A 432 -23.38 3.81 -18.69
N GLU A 433 -22.90 4.74 -17.86
CA GLU A 433 -22.83 6.17 -18.18
C GLU A 433 -21.39 6.70 -18.08
N SER A 434 -21.07 7.69 -18.90
CA SER A 434 -19.81 8.42 -18.82
C SER A 434 -19.80 9.42 -17.67
N ASP A 435 -18.65 9.60 -17.05
CA ASP A 435 -18.40 10.71 -16.13
C ASP A 435 -17.83 11.91 -16.89
N GLN A 436 -18.18 13.12 -16.46
CA GLN A 436 -17.58 14.36 -16.95
C GLN A 436 -16.87 15.05 -15.80
N TYR A 437 -15.68 15.56 -16.08
CA TYR A 437 -14.83 16.27 -15.14
C TYR A 437 -14.57 17.66 -15.68
N THR A 438 -14.66 18.65 -14.80
CA THR A 438 -14.20 20.01 -15.04
C THR A 438 -13.17 20.36 -13.98
N VAL A 439 -11.96 20.62 -14.43
CA VAL A 439 -10.82 20.99 -13.60
C VAL A 439 -10.62 22.48 -13.69
N ASN A 440 -10.58 23.16 -12.55
CA ASN A 440 -10.22 24.56 -12.45
C ASN A 440 -8.99 24.67 -11.54
N TRP A 441 -7.83 24.89 -12.15
CA TRP A 441 -6.54 24.99 -11.47
C TRP A 441 -5.73 26.14 -12.06
N ASP A 442 -5.81 27.31 -11.43
CA ASP A 442 -5.23 28.57 -11.92
C ASP A 442 -5.67 28.90 -13.38
N THR A 443 -4.75 28.77 -14.34
CA THR A 443 -4.98 29.02 -15.77
C THR A 443 -5.55 27.80 -16.50
N ILE A 444 -5.54 26.63 -15.87
CA ILE A 444 -6.05 25.38 -16.43
C ILE A 444 -7.55 25.28 -16.16
N LYS A 445 -8.34 25.21 -17.23
CA LYS A 445 -9.80 25.06 -17.22
C LYS A 445 -10.21 23.95 -18.19
N ASP A 446 -9.82 22.73 -17.84
CA ASP A 446 -10.04 21.57 -18.71
C ASP A 446 -11.38 20.91 -18.39
N THR A 447 -12.14 20.60 -19.44
CA THR A 447 -13.34 19.79 -19.34
C THR A 447 -13.18 18.57 -20.23
N PHE A 448 -13.37 17.38 -19.68
CA PHE A 448 -13.27 16.14 -20.42
C PHE A 448 -14.28 15.12 -19.91
N GLN A 449 -14.60 14.17 -20.78
CA GLN A 449 -15.53 13.09 -20.51
C GLN A 449 -14.76 11.77 -20.52
N VAL A 450 -14.95 10.95 -19.50
CA VAL A 450 -14.35 9.63 -19.38
C VAL A 450 -15.47 8.61 -19.41
N LYS A 451 -15.48 7.77 -20.43
CA LYS A 451 -16.42 6.65 -20.50
C LYS A 451 -15.91 5.48 -19.65
N PRO A 452 -16.81 4.57 -19.22
CA PRO A 452 -16.41 3.35 -18.54
C PRO A 452 -15.42 2.49 -19.33
N ASP A 453 -15.43 2.63 -20.66
CA ASP A 453 -14.58 1.92 -21.62
C ASP A 453 -13.43 2.76 -22.20
N ASP A 454 -13.14 3.94 -21.64
CA ASP A 454 -12.01 4.75 -22.09
C ASP A 454 -10.71 4.31 -21.40
N TRP A 455 -9.80 3.72 -22.18
CA TRP A 455 -8.41 3.51 -21.75
C TRP A 455 -7.63 4.81 -21.87
N LEU A 456 -7.17 5.33 -20.73
CA LEU A 456 -6.35 6.53 -20.68
C LEU A 456 -4.88 6.14 -20.84
N SER A 457 -4.32 6.41 -22.02
CA SER A 457 -2.91 6.15 -22.32
C SER A 457 -1.92 7.02 -21.53
N LYS A 458 -2.43 8.08 -20.89
CA LYS A 458 -1.70 8.94 -19.95
C LYS A 458 -2.62 9.24 -18.76
N PRO A 459 -2.10 9.27 -17.52
CA PRO A 459 -2.89 9.69 -16.37
C PRO A 459 -3.43 11.11 -16.57
N LEU A 460 -4.60 11.41 -16.01
CA LEU A 460 -5.14 12.78 -16.01
C LEU A 460 -4.38 13.58 -14.98
N GLN A 461 -3.23 14.12 -15.41
CA GLN A 461 -2.27 14.75 -14.55
C GLN A 461 -1.81 16.07 -15.14
N TRP A 462 -1.69 17.07 -14.28
CA TRP A 462 -1.14 18.37 -14.61
C TRP A 462 -0.04 18.70 -13.60
N THR A 463 1.13 19.12 -14.09
CA THR A 463 2.28 19.46 -13.25
C THR A 463 2.77 20.87 -13.55
N LYS A 464 3.06 21.63 -12.50
CA LYS A 464 3.72 22.95 -12.54
C LYS A 464 5.03 22.84 -11.77
N THR A 465 6.05 23.60 -12.18
CA THR A 465 7.38 23.54 -11.56
C THR A 465 7.92 24.92 -11.23
N GLY A 466 8.81 24.97 -10.24
CA GLY A 466 9.60 26.16 -9.92
C GLY A 466 8.78 27.43 -9.72
N ALA A 467 9.18 28.49 -10.43
CA ALA A 467 8.55 29.82 -10.36
C ALA A 467 7.10 29.85 -10.88
N GLY A 468 6.63 28.82 -11.58
CA GLY A 468 5.24 28.70 -12.01
C GLY A 468 4.27 28.32 -10.89
N ILE A 469 4.77 28.00 -9.70
CA ILE A 469 3.96 27.60 -8.54
C ILE A 469 3.55 28.85 -7.73
N THR A 470 2.30 29.28 -7.89
CA THR A 470 1.69 30.45 -7.22
C THR A 470 0.67 30.03 -6.14
N PRO A 471 0.28 30.92 -5.22
CA PRO A 471 -0.76 30.62 -4.21
C PRO A 471 -2.10 30.14 -4.78
N ALA A 472 -2.48 30.56 -5.98
CA ALA A 472 -3.72 30.10 -6.62
C ALA A 472 -3.72 28.60 -6.96
N LEU A 473 -2.54 27.98 -7.09
CA LEU A 473 -2.42 26.55 -7.39
C LEU A 473 -2.61 25.65 -6.16
N ALA A 474 -2.59 26.20 -4.94
CA ALA A 474 -2.75 25.42 -3.72
C ALA A 474 -4.19 24.91 -3.49
N GLU A 475 -5.18 25.50 -4.20
CA GLU A 475 -6.60 25.20 -4.02
C GLU A 475 -7.35 24.90 -5.33
N PRO A 476 -7.00 23.83 -6.07
CA PRO A 476 -7.74 23.42 -7.26
C PRO A 476 -9.17 23.01 -6.91
N THR A 477 -10.11 23.36 -7.79
CA THR A 477 -11.49 22.90 -7.72
C THR A 477 -11.76 21.91 -8.84
N ILE A 478 -12.39 20.78 -8.49
CA ILE A 478 -12.81 19.76 -9.46
C ILE A 478 -14.31 19.55 -9.31
N THR A 479 -15.01 19.69 -10.43
CA THR A 479 -16.42 19.33 -10.56
C THR A 479 -16.52 18.03 -11.32
N LYS A 480 -17.15 17.02 -10.71
CA LYS A 480 -17.52 15.75 -11.35
C LYS A 480 -19.03 15.69 -11.53
N THR A 481 -19.46 15.23 -12.69
CA THR A 481 -20.85 14.80 -12.94
C THR A 481 -20.86 13.36 -13.48
N GLY A 482 -21.89 12.60 -13.12
CA GLY A 482 -22.03 11.18 -13.47
C GLY A 482 -21.93 10.25 -12.26
N LYS A 483 -22.25 8.98 -12.45
CA LYS A 483 -22.46 7.99 -11.37
C LYS A 483 -21.18 7.29 -10.90
N GLY A 484 -20.08 7.42 -11.63
CA GLY A 484 -18.84 6.77 -11.23
C GLY A 484 -18.23 7.39 -9.97
N THR A 485 -17.22 6.72 -9.42
CA THR A 485 -16.42 7.24 -8.32
C THR A 485 -15.01 7.47 -8.82
N ALA A 486 -14.46 8.62 -8.48
CA ALA A 486 -13.11 9.02 -8.85
C ALA A 486 -12.36 9.57 -7.64
N PHE A 487 -11.05 9.62 -7.74
CA PHE A 487 -10.19 10.25 -6.73
C PHE A 487 -9.42 11.38 -7.38
N ALA A 488 -9.18 12.43 -6.62
CA ALA A 488 -8.29 13.49 -7.03
C ALA A 488 -7.25 13.71 -5.94
N SER A 489 -6.03 14.03 -6.37
CA SER A 489 -4.91 14.31 -5.48
C SER A 489 -4.16 15.55 -5.92
N LEU A 490 -3.60 16.27 -4.95
CA LEU A 490 -2.71 17.40 -5.18
C LEU A 490 -1.44 17.16 -4.36
N THR A 491 -0.31 17.05 -5.04
CA THR A 491 1.00 16.79 -4.42
C THR A 491 1.95 17.95 -4.70
N TRP A 492 2.60 18.47 -3.67
CA TRP A 492 3.54 19.57 -3.75
C TRP A 492 4.88 19.18 -3.13
N ILE A 493 5.95 19.32 -3.92
CA ILE A 493 7.33 19.11 -3.52
C ILE A 493 8.04 20.46 -3.44
N TYR A 494 8.68 20.72 -2.30
CA TYR A 494 9.44 21.95 -2.07
C TYR A 494 10.59 21.73 -1.09
N ALA A 495 11.61 22.58 -1.19
CA ALA A 495 12.69 22.65 -0.22
C ALA A 495 12.52 23.86 0.71
N THR A 496 12.78 23.71 2.00
CA THR A 496 12.68 24.80 2.99
C THR A 496 13.73 24.70 4.09
N ASN A 497 14.07 25.83 4.71
CA ASN A 497 14.80 25.89 5.97
C ASN A 497 13.88 25.73 7.18
N ASN A 498 12.57 25.85 7.05
CA ASN A 498 11.65 25.81 8.19
C ASN A 498 11.23 24.37 8.51
N THR A 499 10.99 24.11 9.80
CA THR A 499 10.33 22.89 10.23
C THR A 499 8.83 23.02 9.90
N PRO A 500 8.25 22.16 9.05
CA PRO A 500 6.81 22.15 8.86
C PRO A 500 6.13 21.66 10.14
N GLU A 501 5.01 22.27 10.52
CA GLU A 501 4.19 21.70 11.60
C GLU A 501 3.44 20.47 11.06
N PRO A 502 3.48 19.32 11.76
CA PRO A 502 2.65 18.19 11.38
C PRO A 502 1.16 18.57 11.50
N PRO A 503 0.29 18.15 10.57
CA PRO A 503 -1.13 18.43 10.68
C PRO A 503 -1.69 17.83 11.98
N LYS A 504 -2.49 18.59 12.73
CA LYS A 504 -3.06 18.15 14.03
C LYS A 504 -3.89 16.86 13.95
N ASP A 505 -4.41 16.53 12.77
CA ASP A 505 -5.25 15.36 12.50
C ASP A 505 -4.57 14.31 11.61
N HIS A 506 -3.23 14.34 11.50
CA HIS A 506 -2.48 13.40 10.67
C HIS A 506 -2.41 12.01 11.35
N PRO A 507 -2.47 10.88 10.61
CA PRO A 507 -2.54 9.55 11.25
C PRO A 507 -1.16 8.97 11.63
N LEU A 508 -0.10 9.70 11.32
CA LEU A 508 1.29 9.33 11.57
C LEU A 508 2.01 10.54 12.18
N PHE A 509 2.80 10.32 13.21
CA PHE A 509 3.58 11.35 13.89
C PHE A 509 4.99 10.85 14.18
N ILE A 510 5.95 11.77 14.22
CA ILE A 510 7.32 11.47 14.64
C ILE A 510 7.85 12.57 15.55
N LYS A 511 8.50 12.16 16.64
CA LYS A 511 9.27 13.03 17.53
C LYS A 511 10.69 12.50 17.64
N ARG A 512 11.67 13.40 17.52
CA ARG A 512 13.08 13.08 17.68
C ARG A 512 13.62 13.72 18.96
N ILE A 513 14.28 12.92 19.79
CA ILE A 513 14.91 13.37 21.03
C ILE A 513 16.36 12.89 21.06
N TYR A 514 17.28 13.77 21.45
CA TYR A 514 18.69 13.46 21.62
C TYR A 514 19.02 13.27 23.10
N TYR A 515 19.78 12.23 23.42
CA TYR A 515 20.27 11.96 24.76
C TYR A 515 21.77 11.82 24.78
N LYS A 516 22.44 12.49 25.72
CA LYS A 516 23.84 12.20 26.05
C LYS A 516 23.88 10.90 26.85
N ARG A 517 24.70 9.96 26.41
CA ARG A 517 24.82 8.64 27.01
C ARG A 517 26.03 8.60 27.94
N ILE A 518 25.76 8.66 29.24
CA ILE A 518 26.80 8.74 30.27
C ILE A 518 26.93 7.39 30.95
N ARG A 519 28.15 6.84 30.97
CA ARG A 519 28.44 5.62 31.73
C ARG A 519 28.58 5.97 33.21
N GLN A 520 27.68 5.44 34.04
CA GLN A 520 27.78 5.51 35.50
C GLN A 520 27.79 4.08 36.05
N ASN A 521 28.94 3.67 36.62
CA ASN A 521 29.21 2.29 37.02
C ASN A 521 29.05 1.32 35.81
N ASP A 522 28.26 0.26 35.98
CA ASP A 522 27.95 -0.74 34.96
C ASP A 522 26.67 -0.45 34.14
N ARG A 523 26.13 0.77 34.26
CA ARG A 523 24.91 1.17 33.52
C ARG A 523 25.13 2.47 32.77
N TYR A 524 24.32 2.65 31.73
CA TYR A 524 24.24 3.91 30.99
C TYR A 524 23.02 4.69 31.45
N ILE A 525 23.22 5.97 31.72
CA ILE A 525 22.16 6.94 31.98
C ILE A 525 22.04 7.83 30.75
N LEU A 526 20.79 8.17 30.41
CA LEU A 526 20.45 9.05 29.30
C LEU A 526 20.07 10.42 29.86
N GLU A 527 20.83 11.45 29.51
CA GLU A 527 20.55 12.84 29.86
C GLU A 527 20.02 13.57 28.62
N PRO A 528 18.82 14.19 28.66
CA PRO A 528 18.25 14.84 27.48
C PRO A 528 19.09 16.04 27.04
N ILE A 529 19.31 16.17 25.74
CA ILE A 529 20.03 17.28 25.11
C ILE A 529 18.98 18.25 24.54
N PRO A 530 18.76 19.44 25.14
CA PRO A 530 17.86 20.44 24.58
C PRO A 530 18.47 21.13 23.34
N PRO A 531 17.65 21.73 22.46
CA PRO A 531 18.15 22.52 21.34
C PRO A 531 19.10 23.64 21.81
N GLY A 532 20.21 23.84 21.10
CA GLY A 532 21.25 24.82 21.42
C GLY A 532 22.22 24.39 22.53
N ALA A 533 22.08 23.17 23.07
CA ALA A 533 23.01 22.65 24.06
C ALA A 533 24.45 22.52 23.53
N GLN A 534 25.39 22.56 24.46
CA GLN A 534 26.81 22.32 24.19
C GLN A 534 27.20 20.90 24.57
N ILE A 535 27.87 20.21 23.65
CA ILE A 535 28.44 18.87 23.84
C ILE A 535 29.90 18.86 23.38
N ARG A 536 30.67 17.84 23.75
CA ARG A 536 32.09 17.73 23.36
C ARG A 536 32.32 16.72 22.25
N VAL A 537 33.38 16.91 21.47
CA VAL A 537 33.88 15.90 20.54
C VAL A 537 34.08 14.57 21.29
N GLY A 538 33.60 13.47 20.70
CA GLY A 538 33.68 12.13 21.26
C GLY A 538 32.56 11.73 22.24
N ASP A 539 31.69 12.65 22.66
CA ASP A 539 30.50 12.30 23.47
C ASP A 539 29.61 11.28 22.73
N GLN A 540 29.12 10.24 23.43
CA GLN A 540 28.16 9.31 22.82
C GLN A 540 26.74 9.85 22.94
N ILE A 541 26.03 9.94 21.82
CA ILE A 541 24.65 10.42 21.75
C ILE A 541 23.75 9.27 21.31
N GLU A 542 22.66 9.06 22.03
CA GLU A 542 21.58 8.15 21.63
C GLU A 542 20.40 8.97 21.12
N VAL A 543 19.98 8.69 19.89
CA VAL A 543 18.84 9.33 19.24
C VAL A 543 17.63 8.45 19.43
N HIS A 544 16.53 9.00 19.95
CA HIS A 544 15.24 8.33 20.06
C HIS A 544 14.28 8.92 19.04
N LEU A 545 13.83 8.08 18.12
CA LEU A 545 12.80 8.39 17.13
C LEU A 545 11.50 7.74 17.59
N ILE A 546 10.59 8.55 18.12
CA ILE A 546 9.30 8.12 18.64
C ILE A 546 8.28 8.29 17.51
N ILE A 547 7.75 7.17 17.01
CA ILE A 547 6.77 7.12 15.94
C ILE A 547 5.42 6.77 16.57
N THR A 548 4.40 7.58 16.31
CA THR A 548 3.02 7.30 16.74
C THR A 548 2.15 7.14 15.51
N ALA A 549 1.45 6.01 15.40
CA ALA A 549 0.54 5.71 14.29
C ALA A 549 -0.87 5.46 14.85
N SER A 550 -1.84 6.28 14.42
CA SER A 550 -3.27 6.10 14.74
C SER A 550 -4.00 5.19 13.75
N SER A 551 -3.30 4.71 12.72
CA SER A 551 -3.74 3.66 11.81
C SER A 551 -2.59 2.70 11.52
N GLN A 552 -2.86 1.68 10.70
CA GLN A 552 -1.85 0.72 10.24
C GLN A 552 -1.26 1.19 8.91
N PHE A 553 0.06 1.05 8.74
CA PHE A 553 0.76 1.43 7.52
C PHE A 553 1.69 0.32 7.02
N GLU A 554 1.74 0.13 5.71
CA GLU A 554 2.72 -0.73 5.04
C GLU A 554 3.83 0.10 4.40
N TYR A 555 5.03 -0.47 4.38
CA TYR A 555 6.22 0.09 3.74
C TYR A 555 6.47 1.55 4.14
N ILE A 556 6.65 1.75 5.43
CA ILE A 556 7.07 3.03 5.98
C ILE A 556 8.59 3.17 5.81
N TYR A 557 8.97 4.30 5.26
CA TYR A 557 10.34 4.76 5.20
C TYR A 557 10.53 5.89 6.21
N LEU A 558 11.54 5.76 7.07
CA LEU A 558 11.98 6.82 7.95
C LEU A 558 13.40 7.23 7.59
N LYS A 559 13.60 8.52 7.39
CA LYS A 559 14.90 9.15 7.18
C LYS A 559 15.21 10.09 8.33
N ASP A 560 16.39 9.93 8.93
CA ASP A 560 16.88 10.83 9.98
C ASP A 560 18.24 11.44 9.58
N PRO A 561 18.28 12.72 9.16
CA PRO A 561 19.53 13.41 8.84
C PRO A 561 20.47 13.52 10.05
N LYS A 562 21.78 13.46 9.79
CA LYS A 562 22.81 13.71 10.79
C LYS A 562 23.41 15.11 10.61
N GLY A 563 23.95 15.66 11.70
CA GLY A 563 24.82 16.83 11.61
C GLY A 563 26.10 16.46 10.86
N SER A 564 26.63 17.37 10.03
CA SER A 564 27.80 17.09 9.18
C SER A 564 29.09 16.78 9.96
N GLY A 565 29.16 17.13 11.25
CA GLY A 565 30.26 16.79 12.16
C GLY A 565 29.96 15.58 13.05
N PHE A 566 29.01 14.73 12.67
CA PHE A 566 28.60 13.56 13.45
C PHE A 566 28.73 12.28 12.63
N GLU A 567 29.22 11.22 13.26
CA GLU A 567 29.32 9.90 12.66
C GLU A 567 28.43 8.88 13.38
N SER A 568 27.96 7.87 12.66
CA SER A 568 27.20 6.76 13.23
C SER A 568 28.14 5.82 13.99
N ASP A 569 27.71 5.34 15.17
CA ASP A 569 28.46 4.32 15.91
C ASP A 569 28.43 2.95 15.23
N THR A 570 27.34 2.67 14.51
CA THR A 570 27.17 1.45 13.72
C THR A 570 27.30 1.82 12.25
N LEU A 571 28.18 1.14 11.52
CA LEU A 571 28.40 1.36 10.09
C LEU A 571 27.77 0.27 9.21
N SER A 572 27.34 -0.84 9.82
CA SER A 572 26.71 -1.96 9.11
C SER A 572 25.21 -1.79 9.04
N SER A 573 24.64 -1.92 7.85
CA SER A 573 23.19 -2.07 7.66
C SER A 573 22.71 -3.44 8.12
N GLY A 574 21.44 -3.55 8.53
CA GLY A 574 20.89 -4.84 8.94
C GLY A 574 19.48 -4.79 9.54
N TRP A 575 18.90 -5.98 9.69
CA TRP A 575 17.57 -6.17 10.28
C TRP A 575 17.57 -6.07 11.80
N LYS A 576 16.55 -5.40 12.33
CA LYS A 576 16.20 -5.32 13.75
C LYS A 576 14.73 -5.74 13.92
N TRP A 577 14.38 -6.29 15.08
CA TRP A 577 13.11 -7.01 15.28
C TRP A 577 12.23 -6.49 16.44
N ASN A 578 12.69 -5.50 17.20
CA ASN A 578 12.00 -4.95 18.38
C ASN A 578 12.20 -3.42 18.43
N PRO A 579 11.17 -2.57 18.62
CA PRO A 579 9.74 -2.88 18.87
C PRO A 579 8.93 -3.30 17.64
N VAL A 580 9.47 -3.08 16.44
CA VAL A 580 8.94 -3.57 15.16
C VAL A 580 10.08 -4.14 14.32
N SER A 581 9.74 -4.88 13.27
CA SER A 581 10.73 -5.33 12.29
C SER A 581 11.08 -4.18 11.33
N TYR A 582 12.36 -3.86 11.22
CA TYR A 582 12.85 -2.85 10.29
C TYR A 582 14.28 -3.16 9.82
N TYR A 583 14.61 -2.68 8.63
CA TYR A 583 15.97 -2.64 8.12
C TYR A 583 16.57 -1.26 8.41
N GLU A 584 17.68 -1.23 9.14
CA GLU A 584 18.44 -0.01 9.43
C GLU A 584 19.62 0.10 8.48
N GLU A 585 19.80 1.29 7.91
CA GLU A 585 20.89 1.58 6.99
C GLU A 585 21.54 2.93 7.38
N PRO A 586 22.65 2.90 8.12
CA PRO A 586 23.44 4.10 8.39
C PRO A 586 24.20 4.52 7.12
N ARG A 587 24.07 5.78 6.72
CA ARG A 587 24.85 6.44 5.66
C ARG A 587 25.68 7.58 6.25
N ASP A 588 26.47 8.29 5.46
CA ASP A 588 27.29 9.40 5.99
C ASP A 588 26.43 10.59 6.44
N SER A 589 25.49 11.04 5.60
CA SER A 589 24.68 12.23 5.86
C SER A 589 23.41 11.98 6.69
N LEU A 590 22.98 10.72 6.82
CA LEU A 590 21.68 10.35 7.40
C LEU A 590 21.63 8.87 7.81
N THR A 591 20.59 8.48 8.55
CA THR A 591 20.28 7.08 8.83
C THR A 591 18.89 6.77 8.29
N ASN A 592 18.79 5.69 7.52
CA ASN A 592 17.55 5.21 6.91
C ASN A 592 16.97 4.04 7.71
N PHE A 593 15.65 3.97 7.75
CA PHE A 593 14.91 2.87 8.35
C PHE A 593 13.76 2.47 7.42
N PHE A 594 13.69 1.18 7.08
CA PHE A 594 12.62 0.63 6.25
C PHE A 594 11.78 -0.34 7.07
N ILE A 595 10.52 0.01 7.30
CA ILE A 595 9.57 -0.74 8.13
C ILE A 595 8.51 -1.31 7.20
N SER A 596 8.47 -2.64 7.04
CA SER A 596 7.49 -3.28 6.14
C SER A 596 6.05 -3.14 6.63
N TRP A 597 5.85 -3.17 7.95
CA TRP A 597 4.55 -3.07 8.59
C TRP A 597 4.64 -2.30 9.91
N LEU A 598 3.88 -1.22 10.02
CA LEU A 598 3.75 -0.37 11.20
C LEU A 598 2.30 -0.41 11.70
N PRO A 599 1.97 -1.24 12.70
CA PRO A 599 0.62 -1.29 13.27
C PRO A 599 0.26 0.01 14.01
N HIS A 600 -1.02 0.21 14.30
CA HIS A 600 -1.46 1.25 15.25
C HIS A 600 -0.71 1.12 16.59
N GLY A 601 -0.08 2.20 17.06
CA GLY A 601 0.65 2.21 18.32
C GLY A 601 1.76 3.26 18.38
N GLU A 602 2.58 3.17 19.42
CA GLU A 602 3.77 4.00 19.61
C GLU A 602 5.03 3.12 19.62
N TYR A 603 6.05 3.53 18.85
CA TYR A 603 7.28 2.78 18.66
C TYR A 603 8.48 3.70 18.81
N ILE A 604 9.52 3.23 19.51
CA ILE A 604 10.75 3.99 19.71
C ILE A 604 11.90 3.28 19.02
N LEU A 605 12.38 3.86 17.91
CA LEU A 605 13.61 3.44 17.25
C LEU A 605 14.81 4.16 17.88
N ARG A 606 15.92 3.45 18.05
CA ARG A 606 17.11 3.97 18.74
C ARG A 606 18.36 3.66 17.94
N TYR A 607 19.17 4.68 17.72
CA TYR A 607 20.52 4.54 17.17
C TYR A 607 21.46 5.54 17.81
N ARG A 608 22.76 5.41 17.52
CA ARG A 608 23.80 6.17 18.21
C ARG A 608 24.72 6.87 17.23
N ILE A 609 25.11 8.08 17.60
CA ILE A 609 26.02 8.94 16.87
C ILE A 609 27.06 9.53 17.82
N ARG A 610 28.20 9.95 17.26
CA ARG A 610 29.24 10.69 17.97
C ARG A 610 29.62 11.95 17.20
N PRO A 611 29.77 13.10 17.87
CA PRO A 611 30.38 14.27 17.26
C PRO A 611 31.89 14.04 17.07
N THR A 612 32.38 14.30 15.87
CA THR A 612 33.79 14.18 15.49
C THR A 612 34.44 15.53 15.21
N THR A 613 33.64 16.56 14.91
CA THR A 613 34.13 17.90 14.54
C THR A 613 33.45 18.97 15.38
N ALA A 614 34.23 19.92 15.92
CA ALA A 614 33.69 21.08 16.64
C ALA A 614 32.99 22.07 15.69
N GLY A 615 31.94 22.72 16.15
CA GLY A 615 31.15 23.66 15.37
C GLY A 615 29.69 23.73 15.80
N THR A 616 28.93 24.63 15.18
CA THR A 616 27.48 24.71 15.35
C THR A 616 26.80 24.02 14.18
N PHE A 617 26.01 22.99 14.47
CA PHE A 617 25.37 22.15 13.46
C PHE A 617 23.86 22.31 13.53
N ARG A 618 23.27 22.53 12.35
CA ARG A 618 21.84 22.44 12.14
C ARG A 618 21.50 21.08 11.54
N ILE A 619 20.72 20.29 12.27
CA ILE A 619 20.26 18.97 11.86
C ILE A 619 18.84 19.09 11.33
N GLY A 620 18.62 18.65 10.09
CA GLY A 620 17.32 18.64 9.45
C GLY A 620 16.30 17.74 10.18
N THR A 621 15.02 17.87 9.87
CA THR A 621 13.95 17.05 10.48
C THR A 621 14.11 15.57 10.14
N ALA A 622 13.71 14.70 11.06
CA ALA A 622 13.42 13.32 10.74
C ALA A 622 12.08 13.26 10.00
N ILE A 623 12.03 12.46 8.94
CA ILE A 623 10.86 12.29 8.09
C ILE A 623 10.43 10.84 8.21
N VAL A 624 9.16 10.58 8.51
CA VAL A 624 8.55 9.25 8.39
C VAL A 624 7.43 9.32 7.37
N GLN A 625 7.42 8.43 6.39
CA GLN A 625 6.51 8.50 5.26
C GLN A 625 6.17 7.12 4.70
N SER A 626 4.95 6.94 4.20
CA SER A 626 4.62 5.75 3.39
C SER A 626 5.25 5.84 2.01
N MET A 627 5.95 4.79 1.59
CA MET A 627 6.60 4.74 0.27
C MET A 627 5.61 4.75 -0.90
N TYR A 628 4.39 4.25 -0.70
CA TYR A 628 3.39 4.09 -1.75
C TYR A 628 2.21 5.08 -1.64
N ALA A 629 2.09 5.75 -0.49
CA ALA A 629 1.10 6.78 -0.23
C ALA A 629 1.78 7.98 0.46
N PRO A 630 2.61 8.74 -0.28
CA PRO A 630 3.46 9.80 0.27
C PRO A 630 2.68 10.96 0.92
N GLU A 631 1.36 11.04 0.68
CA GLU A 631 0.44 11.89 1.46
C GLU A 631 0.45 11.59 2.95
N PHE A 632 0.84 10.38 3.36
CA PHE A 632 1.06 10.02 4.76
C PHE A 632 2.52 10.23 5.13
N ALA A 633 2.86 11.47 5.47
CA ALA A 633 4.18 11.87 5.92
C ALA A 633 4.10 12.68 7.22
N ALA A 634 5.06 12.44 8.11
CA ALA A 634 5.22 13.22 9.33
C ALA A 634 6.66 13.66 9.51
N TYR A 635 6.82 14.79 10.20
CA TYR A 635 8.08 15.49 10.33
C TYR A 635 8.35 15.76 11.81
N SER A 636 9.59 15.53 12.24
CA SER A 636 10.03 15.93 13.58
C SER A 636 10.40 17.42 13.58
N GLU A 637 10.81 17.94 14.74
CA GLU A 637 11.48 19.24 14.79
C GLU A 637 12.91 19.17 14.25
N ALA A 638 13.36 20.25 13.59
CA ALA A 638 14.78 20.47 13.31
C ALA A 638 15.53 20.72 14.62
N PHE A 639 16.83 20.43 14.65
CA PHE A 639 17.62 20.53 15.88
C PHE A 639 18.89 21.33 15.64
N GLU A 640 19.28 22.16 16.61
CA GLU A 640 20.54 22.89 16.59
C GLU A 640 21.39 22.42 17.77
N ILE A 641 22.67 22.19 17.54
CA ILE A 641 23.61 21.73 18.57
C ILE A 641 24.98 22.35 18.36
N THR A 642 25.65 22.72 19.45
CA THR A 642 27.02 23.20 19.42
C THR A 642 27.95 22.12 19.97
N VAL A 643 28.94 21.74 19.16
CA VAL A 643 30.01 20.83 19.55
C VAL A 643 31.26 21.67 19.85
N ILE A 644 31.80 21.53 21.05
CA ILE A 644 33.09 22.10 21.44
C ILE A 644 34.16 20.99 21.44
N GLU A 645 35.43 21.37 21.43
CA GLU A 645 36.55 20.43 21.51
C GLU A 645 36.55 19.58 22.79
#